data_AF-A0A833P4E0-F1
#
_entry.id   AF-A0A833P4E0-F1
#
_cell.length_a   1.000
_cell.length_b   1.000
_cell.length_c   1.000
_cell.angle_alpha   90.00
_cell.angle_beta   90.00
_cell.angle_gamma   90.00
#
_symmetry.space_group_name_H-M   'P 1'
#
loop_
_entity.id
_entity.type
_entity.pdbx_description
1 polymer ?
#
loop_
_entity_poly.entity_id
_entity_poly.type
_entity_poly.pdbx_seq_one_letter_code
_entity_poly.pdbx_strand_id
1 'polypeptide(L)'
;MSESRDRAAGKKAEKASAVAKSKTSATAKPDAGSRAGAAKTSTANSASLSPSKPGAAKSAPAVAKSAPAVAKSAPAVAKSAAPATKSAAPATKSAAPATKSAPSPVKTASKSSGADVKRPVVSEAAKTAPQSADSAPKQAGSSPETVHRPASAGAGTPEPKVVPERTPASSEAADSEALLTFPIDVEKLANVSTEILTESGKASAAVLKGLETGEKAARVQDDSADIAKTLGAVAEYWLKDPKRLVEAQKDISLDLINLWSAMVKQAGGEKPEPVAPMPSRDPRFADAEWNDNPYFNFLKQAYFLGTHWAQDLVDRAENLDDHTKRKAGFYVRQLSGALSPSNFVMTNPELLRTTIEEKGENIARGMKMLAEDVEAGKGELRIRQTDGTGFEVGVNLANTPGKVIYRNELFELIQYTPTTDTVCKTPLLIVPPWINKFYILDLNPEKSFIRWAVSQGQTVFVIAWVNPDERHRKYDFAAYMKKGILEAIARIEEATGEKSVNAIGYCVGGTLLAVTLAYIAQGKRPGRIKSATFFTTQVDFTYAGELLAFVDEEQIRSVEETMAKYGYLPGEKMAGAFNMLRPNDLIWGYAVNNYLKGKKPAPFDLLFWNSDSTRMAEANHSFYLRNCYLHNRLAKGEMVIGNRTLDLKRVTIPIYNLAAREDHIAPAKSVFVGSKLFGGPVTYVLAGSGHIAGVINPVSKPKYQYWTGGPVQGEFEEWVKSAAETPGTWWPNWLTWLTQGEKRVPARTPGGGKLKPICDAPGTYVKMKS
;
A
#
# COMPACT_ATOMS: atom_id res chain seq x y z
N MET A 1 -0.52 43.71 44.62
CA MET A 1 -0.14 45.02 45.21
C MET A 1 1.32 45.31 44.86
N SER A 2 1.72 46.57 45.05
CA SER A 2 2.94 47.27 44.62
C SER A 2 4.32 46.72 45.03
N GLU A 3 5.27 46.90 44.10
CA GLU A 3 6.66 47.41 44.25
C GLU A 3 7.65 46.92 45.34
N SER A 4 8.80 46.42 44.89
CA SER A 4 10.12 47.12 44.94
C SER A 4 11.03 46.57 43.81
N ARG A 5 11.49 47.36 42.82
CA ARG A 5 12.61 48.34 42.80
C ARG A 5 13.98 47.74 43.12
N ASP A 6 14.93 47.79 42.17
CA ASP A 6 15.87 48.92 42.14
C ASP A 6 16.54 49.23 40.77
N ARG A 7 17.32 50.32 40.78
CA ARG A 7 17.82 51.23 39.70
C ARG A 7 18.56 50.70 38.45
N ALA A 8 18.60 51.62 37.46
CA ALA A 8 19.53 51.71 36.33
C ALA A 8 20.96 52.21 36.77
N ALA A 9 21.98 52.46 35.94
CA ALA A 9 22.02 52.74 34.50
C ALA A 9 23.41 52.49 33.86
N GLY A 10 23.47 52.42 32.52
CA GLY A 10 24.69 52.47 31.70
C GLY A 10 24.37 52.61 30.20
N LYS A 11 25.00 53.55 29.49
CA LYS A 11 24.60 53.93 28.11
C LYS A 11 25.63 53.51 27.03
N LYS A 12 25.08 53.00 25.91
CA LYS A 12 25.40 53.30 24.48
C LYS A 12 26.89 53.49 24.07
N ALA A 13 27.41 52.61 23.20
CA ALA A 13 27.53 52.79 21.72
C ALA A 13 28.97 53.25 21.31
N GLU A 14 29.49 53.10 20.08
CA GLU A 14 28.89 53.15 18.74
C GLU A 14 29.53 52.20 17.67
N LYS A 15 28.87 52.19 16.49
CA LYS A 15 29.31 52.06 15.07
C LYS A 15 30.82 52.02 14.72
N ALA A 16 31.27 51.60 13.51
CA ALA A 16 30.76 50.77 12.40
C ALA A 16 31.81 50.73 11.25
N SER A 17 31.63 49.85 10.25
CA SER A 17 32.40 49.81 8.97
C SER A 17 33.87 49.35 9.11
N ALA A 18 34.62 48.96 8.05
CA ALA A 18 34.35 48.99 6.61
C ALA A 18 34.95 47.79 5.84
N VAL A 19 34.70 47.75 4.52
CA VAL A 19 35.16 46.72 3.56
C VAL A 19 36.64 46.88 3.18
N ALA A 20 37.35 45.78 2.94
CA ALA A 20 38.57 45.75 2.12
C ALA A 20 38.57 44.52 1.18
N LYS A 21 38.98 44.73 -0.08
CA LYS A 21 39.31 43.68 -1.06
C LYS A 21 40.80 43.77 -1.39
N SER A 22 41.46 42.65 -1.64
CA SER A 22 42.64 42.59 -2.52
C SER A 22 42.67 41.28 -3.30
N LYS A 23 43.32 41.32 -4.47
CA LYS A 23 43.66 40.16 -5.32
C LYS A 23 45.17 40.18 -5.53
N THR A 24 45.80 39.01 -5.64
CA THR A 24 46.90 38.81 -6.60
C THR A 24 47.13 37.32 -6.91
N SER A 25 47.70 37.06 -8.09
CA SER A 25 48.24 35.79 -8.57
C SER A 25 49.78 35.75 -8.35
N ALA A 26 50.60 34.76 -8.73
CA ALA A 26 50.43 33.64 -9.67
C ALA A 26 51.42 32.47 -9.44
N THR A 27 51.13 31.33 -10.09
CA THR A 27 52.04 30.30 -10.68
C THR A 27 53.51 30.14 -10.24
N ALA A 28 53.87 28.88 -9.91
CA ALA A 28 55.16 28.24 -10.28
C ALA A 28 55.00 26.69 -10.35
N LYS A 29 55.98 25.97 -10.92
CA LYS A 29 55.98 24.50 -11.16
C LYS A 29 56.88 23.72 -10.18
N PRO A 30 56.76 22.37 -10.08
CA PRO A 30 57.59 21.52 -9.22
C PRO A 30 58.90 21.07 -9.89
N ASP A 31 59.80 20.47 -9.11
CA ASP A 31 61.06 19.84 -9.56
C ASP A 31 61.29 18.48 -8.86
N ALA A 32 62.30 17.70 -9.28
CA ALA A 32 62.32 16.23 -9.17
C ALA A 32 63.51 15.57 -8.40
N GLY A 33 63.36 14.28 -8.08
CA GLY A 33 64.42 13.37 -7.60
C GLY A 33 63.86 12.09 -6.94
N SER A 34 63.80 10.91 -7.57
CA SER A 34 64.85 10.01 -8.11
C SER A 34 65.42 9.00 -7.10
N ARG A 35 65.02 7.71 -7.20
CA ARG A 35 65.95 6.60 -7.58
C ARG A 35 65.32 5.19 -7.73
N ALA A 36 65.85 4.47 -8.74
CA ALA A 36 66.17 3.03 -8.82
C ALA A 36 65.08 1.92 -8.74
N GLY A 37 65.21 0.93 -9.65
CA GLY A 37 64.55 -0.39 -9.58
C GLY A 37 64.14 -0.95 -10.95
N ALA A 38 64.89 -1.92 -11.50
CA ALA A 38 64.65 -2.55 -12.83
C ALA A 38 64.36 -4.07 -12.67
N ALA A 39 64.03 -4.89 -13.69
CA ALA A 39 64.18 -4.73 -15.15
C ALA A 39 63.36 -5.76 -15.99
N LYS A 40 63.33 -5.53 -17.32
CA LYS A 40 63.15 -6.50 -18.45
C LYS A 40 61.75 -7.12 -18.72
N THR A 41 61.42 -7.60 -19.95
CA THR A 41 61.34 -6.97 -21.31
C THR A 41 61.06 -8.03 -22.40
N SER A 42 60.10 -7.80 -23.32
CA SER A 42 60.16 -8.33 -24.71
C SER A 42 59.18 -7.64 -25.69
N THR A 43 59.71 -6.72 -26.49
CA THR A 43 59.45 -6.49 -27.94
C THR A 43 58.10 -6.86 -28.61
N ALA A 44 57.49 -5.84 -29.26
CA ALA A 44 57.10 -5.76 -30.69
C ALA A 44 56.20 -6.85 -31.35
N ASN A 45 55.43 -6.57 -32.41
CA ASN A 45 55.60 -5.54 -33.44
C ASN A 45 54.28 -4.96 -34.02
N SER A 46 54.38 -4.01 -34.95
CA SER A 46 53.29 -3.21 -35.53
C SER A 46 52.71 -3.75 -36.84
N ALA A 47 51.49 -3.30 -37.19
CA ALA A 47 51.20 -2.61 -38.46
C ALA A 47 49.74 -2.09 -38.47
N SER A 48 49.46 -1.05 -39.26
CA SER A 48 48.12 -0.49 -39.49
C SER A 48 47.83 -0.41 -40.98
N LEU A 49 46.54 -0.34 -41.37
CA LEU A 49 45.99 0.66 -42.30
C LEU A 49 44.47 0.45 -42.50
N SER A 50 43.79 1.49 -42.99
CA SER A 50 42.33 1.57 -43.14
C SER A 50 41.92 1.78 -44.63
N PRO A 51 40.73 2.28 -45.00
CA PRO A 51 39.65 1.42 -45.46
C PRO A 51 39.14 1.73 -46.88
N SER A 52 38.26 0.88 -47.43
CA SER A 52 37.49 1.23 -48.64
C SER A 52 36.10 0.56 -48.70
N LYS A 53 35.24 1.15 -49.55
CA LYS A 53 33.83 0.83 -49.87
C LYS A 53 33.57 1.40 -51.29
N PRO A 54 32.45 1.08 -51.98
CA PRO A 54 31.52 -0.04 -51.82
C PRO A 54 31.35 -0.86 -53.12
N GLY A 55 30.52 -1.90 -53.11
CA GLY A 55 30.04 -2.60 -54.32
C GLY A 55 28.68 -3.24 -54.07
N ALA A 56 27.82 -3.31 -55.10
CA ALA A 56 26.43 -3.79 -54.98
C ALA A 56 26.07 -4.82 -56.06
N ALA A 57 25.42 -5.91 -55.67
CA ALA A 57 24.77 -6.87 -56.57
C ALA A 57 23.59 -7.57 -55.89
N LYS A 58 22.63 -8.04 -56.70
CA LYS A 58 21.36 -8.64 -56.27
C LYS A 58 21.48 -10.15 -56.07
N SER A 59 20.71 -10.73 -55.15
CA SER A 59 19.85 -11.90 -55.42
C SER A 59 19.00 -12.29 -54.20
N ALA A 60 17.83 -12.86 -54.45
CA ALA A 60 17.01 -13.58 -53.46
C ALA A 60 17.06 -15.09 -53.80
N PRO A 61 16.47 -15.97 -52.96
CA PRO A 61 15.24 -16.58 -53.46
C PRO A 61 14.15 -16.94 -52.41
N ALA A 62 12.93 -17.00 -52.93
CA ALA A 62 11.84 -17.94 -52.63
C ALA A 62 11.31 -18.14 -51.19
N VAL A 63 10.02 -17.84 -51.03
CA VAL A 63 9.13 -18.37 -49.98
C VAL A 63 8.72 -19.82 -50.33
N ALA A 64 8.69 -20.71 -49.33
CA ALA A 64 8.12 -22.05 -49.47
C ALA A 64 6.85 -22.21 -48.62
N LYS A 65 5.73 -22.60 -49.24
CA LYS A 65 4.52 -23.04 -48.53
C LYS A 65 4.54 -24.57 -48.37
N SER A 66 4.09 -25.08 -47.23
CA SER A 66 3.56 -26.45 -47.14
C SER A 66 2.43 -26.51 -46.10
N ALA A 67 1.47 -27.40 -46.33
CA ALA A 67 0.30 -27.63 -45.49
C ALA A 67 0.37 -29.07 -44.91
N PRO A 68 -0.33 -29.38 -43.80
CA PRO A 68 -0.03 -30.57 -43.01
C PRO A 68 -0.51 -31.87 -43.64
N ALA A 69 0.30 -32.93 -43.51
CA ALA A 69 -0.10 -34.30 -43.83
C ALA A 69 -0.77 -34.97 -42.61
N VAL A 70 -1.92 -35.59 -42.83
CA VAL A 70 -2.65 -36.35 -41.80
C VAL A 70 -2.24 -37.82 -41.85
N ALA A 71 -1.82 -38.38 -40.71
CA ALA A 71 -1.63 -39.82 -40.52
C ALA A 71 -2.40 -40.29 -39.27
N LYS A 72 -3.22 -41.34 -39.42
CA LYS A 72 -4.00 -41.94 -38.34
C LYS A 72 -3.30 -43.19 -37.82
N SER A 73 -3.24 -43.37 -36.50
CA SER A 73 -3.31 -44.69 -35.87
C SER A 73 -3.71 -44.61 -34.40
N ALA A 74 -4.56 -45.52 -33.97
CA ALA A 74 -4.99 -45.73 -32.59
C ALA A 74 -5.35 -47.24 -32.43
N PRO A 75 -5.71 -47.76 -31.24
CA PRO A 75 -4.75 -48.41 -30.36
C PRO A 75 -4.94 -49.95 -30.28
N ALA A 76 -3.97 -50.65 -29.69
CA ALA A 76 -4.02 -52.09 -29.41
C ALA A 76 -3.47 -52.43 -28.01
N VAL A 77 -3.83 -53.60 -27.47
CA VAL A 77 -3.73 -53.96 -26.03
C VAL A 77 -3.11 -55.35 -25.82
N ALA A 78 -2.16 -55.51 -24.89
CA ALA A 78 -1.93 -56.79 -24.16
C ALA A 78 -0.96 -56.73 -22.94
N LYS A 79 -1.52 -56.85 -21.73
CA LYS A 79 -1.19 -57.73 -20.57
C LYS A 79 0.26 -58.14 -20.17
N SER A 80 0.36 -58.47 -18.87
CA SER A 80 1.36 -59.31 -18.14
C SER A 80 2.66 -58.63 -17.70
N ALA A 81 3.32 -59.02 -16.58
CA ALA A 81 2.89 -59.75 -15.37
C ALA A 81 3.90 -59.48 -14.21
N ALA A 82 3.57 -59.91 -12.99
CA ALA A 82 4.45 -59.79 -11.81
C ALA A 82 5.48 -60.94 -11.71
N PRO A 83 6.53 -60.77 -10.89
CA PRO A 83 6.98 -61.85 -10.00
C PRO A 83 7.15 -61.40 -8.53
N ALA A 84 7.24 -62.35 -7.61
CA ALA A 84 7.45 -62.09 -6.18
C ALA A 84 8.10 -63.28 -5.42
N THR A 85 8.59 -62.98 -4.21
CA THR A 85 8.59 -63.79 -2.96
C THR A 85 9.95 -64.07 -2.29
N LYS A 86 9.90 -64.13 -0.93
CA LYS A 86 10.89 -64.70 0.04
C LYS A 86 12.19 -63.88 0.21
N SER A 87 12.83 -63.79 1.38
CA SER A 87 12.61 -64.36 2.74
C SER A 87 13.48 -63.56 3.76
N ALA A 88 13.39 -63.63 5.10
CA ALA A 88 12.53 -64.31 6.08
C ALA A 88 12.64 -63.57 7.46
N ALA A 89 12.02 -64.09 8.53
CA ALA A 89 12.19 -63.62 9.92
C ALA A 89 12.19 -64.80 10.94
N PRO A 90 12.74 -64.64 12.16
CA PRO A 90 12.50 -65.55 13.29
C PRO A 90 11.59 -64.94 14.38
N ALA A 91 10.90 -65.79 15.16
CA ALA A 91 9.90 -65.42 16.18
C ALA A 91 10.32 -65.88 17.61
N THR A 92 9.66 -65.50 18.70
CA THR A 92 8.39 -66.02 19.27
C THR A 92 8.11 -65.27 20.62
N LYS A 93 7.07 -65.43 21.46
CA LYS A 93 6.11 -66.53 21.78
C LYS A 93 4.70 -65.99 22.17
N SER A 94 3.85 -66.94 22.58
CA SER A 94 2.56 -66.92 23.32
C SER A 94 2.43 -65.91 24.50
N ALA A 95 1.24 -65.63 25.09
CA ALA A 95 -0.05 -66.37 25.08
C ALA A 95 -1.31 -65.45 25.18
N ALA A 96 -2.50 -66.04 25.37
CA ALA A 96 -3.84 -65.41 25.30
C ALA A 96 -4.73 -65.79 26.54
N PRO A 97 -6.09 -65.75 26.54
CA PRO A 97 -7.05 -64.67 26.20
C PRO A 97 -8.15 -64.40 27.27
N ALA A 98 -8.81 -63.22 27.22
CA ALA A 98 -10.11 -62.88 27.86
C ALA A 98 -10.68 -61.53 27.32
N THR A 99 -11.98 -61.15 27.36
CA THR A 99 -13.30 -61.85 27.37
C THR A 99 -14.44 -60.92 26.88
N LYS A 100 -15.67 -61.47 26.72
CA LYS A 100 -17.01 -60.87 26.49
C LYS A 100 -17.48 -59.93 27.66
N SER A 101 -18.50 -59.05 27.59
CA SER A 101 -19.50 -58.64 26.56
C SER A 101 -20.23 -57.31 26.91
N ALA A 102 -21.01 -56.76 25.96
CA ALA A 102 -21.96 -55.61 26.08
C ALA A 102 -23.27 -55.97 26.85
N PRO A 103 -24.34 -55.12 27.03
CA PRO A 103 -24.67 -53.84 26.35
C PRO A 103 -25.32 -52.69 27.20
N SER A 104 -25.77 -51.63 26.52
CA SER A 104 -26.59 -50.47 26.98
C SER A 104 -28.12 -50.75 26.91
N PRO A 105 -29.07 -49.77 27.06
CA PRO A 105 -29.15 -48.49 27.79
C PRO A 105 -30.47 -48.37 28.62
N VAL A 106 -30.91 -47.17 29.10
CA VAL A 106 -32.32 -46.61 29.07
C VAL A 106 -32.55 -45.43 30.06
N LYS A 107 -33.62 -44.65 29.82
CA LYS A 107 -34.11 -43.39 30.47
C LYS A 107 -34.84 -43.64 31.82
N THR A 108 -34.96 -42.63 32.72
CA THR A 108 -36.22 -41.83 32.98
C THR A 108 -36.20 -40.89 34.20
N ALA A 109 -36.72 -39.67 34.00
CA ALA A 109 -37.66 -38.87 34.83
C ALA A 109 -37.60 -38.72 36.39
N SER A 110 -37.50 -37.44 36.83
CA SER A 110 -38.49 -36.72 37.70
C SER A 110 -38.55 -36.84 39.25
N LYS A 111 -38.29 -35.67 39.91
CA LYS A 111 -39.02 -35.02 41.06
C LYS A 111 -38.62 -35.18 42.57
N SER A 112 -38.53 -33.99 43.20
CA SER A 112 -39.12 -33.49 44.47
C SER A 112 -38.64 -33.87 45.90
N SER A 113 -38.14 -32.85 46.62
CA SER A 113 -38.44 -32.41 48.02
C SER A 113 -37.72 -31.05 48.23
N GLY A 114 -38.18 -29.98 48.91
CA GLY A 114 -38.81 -29.83 50.24
C GLY A 114 -37.79 -29.15 51.21
N ALA A 115 -38.09 -28.20 52.09
CA ALA A 115 -39.31 -27.42 52.41
C ALA A 115 -38.96 -26.15 53.27
N ASP A 116 -39.93 -25.24 53.48
CA ASP A 116 -40.10 -24.27 54.61
C ASP A 116 -38.99 -23.22 54.93
N VAL A 117 -39.22 -22.03 55.55
CA VAL A 117 -40.39 -21.19 55.95
C VAL A 117 -39.84 -19.74 56.16
N LYS A 118 -40.48 -18.61 55.79
CA LYS A 118 -41.62 -17.91 56.47
C LYS A 118 -42.15 -16.70 55.64
N ARG A 119 -43.35 -16.21 55.98
CA ARG A 119 -44.19 -15.15 55.33
C ARG A 119 -44.13 -13.78 56.10
N PRO A 120 -44.88 -12.67 55.78
CA PRO A 120 -46.01 -12.42 54.83
C PRO A 120 -45.80 -11.30 53.75
N VAL A 121 -46.48 -11.21 52.59
CA VAL A 121 -47.93 -10.91 52.20
C VAL A 121 -48.28 -9.40 52.37
N VAL A 122 -48.88 -8.62 51.44
CA VAL A 122 -50.14 -8.67 50.61
C VAL A 122 -49.87 -8.03 49.21
N SER A 123 -50.10 -8.63 48.02
CA SER A 123 -51.29 -8.61 47.08
C SER A 123 -52.01 -7.24 46.86
N GLU A 124 -52.66 -6.87 45.74
CA GLU A 124 -53.27 -7.54 44.54
C GLU A 124 -52.88 -6.79 43.22
N ALA A 125 -52.99 -7.26 41.96
CA ALA A 125 -54.11 -7.74 41.11
C ALA A 125 -55.17 -6.63 40.76
N ALA A 126 -55.75 -6.50 39.54
CA ALA A 126 -55.65 -7.26 38.27
C ALA A 126 -56.09 -6.46 37.00
N LYS A 127 -55.86 -7.08 35.82
CA LYS A 127 -56.45 -6.90 34.44
C LYS A 127 -57.52 -5.80 34.17
N THR A 128 -57.44 -5.15 32.98
CA THR A 128 -58.41 -5.30 31.84
C THR A 128 -58.05 -4.40 30.62
N ALA A 129 -58.76 -4.61 29.50
CA ALA A 129 -58.81 -3.83 28.24
C ALA A 129 -60.28 -3.95 27.69
N PRO A 130 -60.75 -3.34 26.56
CA PRO A 130 -60.02 -2.67 25.45
C PRO A 130 -60.75 -1.43 24.79
N GLN A 131 -60.29 -1.05 23.58
CA GLN A 131 -61.01 -0.42 22.44
C GLN A 131 -61.15 1.12 22.21
N SER A 132 -60.98 1.46 20.89
CA SER A 132 -61.62 2.49 20.03
C SER A 132 -61.34 4.02 20.08
N ALA A 133 -60.82 4.50 18.94
CA ALA A 133 -61.29 5.63 18.09
C ALA A 133 -60.83 7.11 18.28
N ASP A 134 -60.85 7.81 17.14
CA ASP A 134 -60.30 9.12 16.74
C ASP A 134 -60.42 10.36 17.65
N SER A 135 -59.40 11.25 17.59
CA SER A 135 -59.49 12.57 16.89
C SER A 135 -58.26 13.47 17.09
N ALA A 136 -58.13 14.52 16.25
CA ALA A 136 -57.11 15.59 16.27
C ALA A 136 -57.76 16.95 16.67
N PRO A 137 -57.10 18.15 16.71
CA PRO A 137 -55.76 18.51 16.20
C PRO A 137 -54.94 19.59 16.99
N LYS A 138 -53.78 19.99 16.43
CA LYS A 138 -53.08 21.30 16.52
C LYS A 138 -52.81 21.97 17.89
N GLN A 139 -51.55 22.34 18.12
CA GLN A 139 -51.18 23.72 18.54
C GLN A 139 -49.71 24.06 18.20
N ALA A 140 -49.29 25.31 18.43
CA ALA A 140 -47.96 25.83 18.09
C ALA A 140 -47.55 27.02 18.98
N GLY A 141 -46.25 27.29 19.09
CA GLY A 141 -45.71 28.65 19.25
C GLY A 141 -44.87 29.00 20.49
N SER A 142 -44.02 30.01 20.28
CA SER A 142 -43.32 30.88 21.25
C SER A 142 -42.04 30.41 21.97
N SER A 143 -41.15 31.39 22.22
CA SER A 143 -39.81 31.29 22.82
C SER A 143 -39.82 31.67 24.32
N PRO A 144 -38.65 31.81 24.98
CA PRO A 144 -38.21 33.19 25.30
C PRO A 144 -36.68 33.46 25.27
N GLU A 145 -36.32 34.69 25.62
CA GLU A 145 -35.00 35.36 25.54
C GLU A 145 -34.11 35.21 26.82
N THR A 146 -32.77 35.09 26.74
CA THR A 146 -31.64 36.09 26.70
C THR A 146 -31.17 36.71 28.06
N VAL A 147 -30.25 37.70 28.00
CA VAL A 147 -29.51 38.41 29.09
C VAL A 147 -28.31 37.65 29.71
N HIS A 148 -27.10 38.22 29.99
CA HIS A 148 -26.28 39.29 29.36
C HIS A 148 -24.82 39.33 29.94
N ARG A 149 -23.96 40.27 29.47
CA ARG A 149 -22.62 40.74 29.98
C ARG A 149 -21.34 39.88 29.71
N PRO A 150 -20.14 40.51 29.61
CA PRO A 150 -19.83 41.85 29.07
C PRO A 150 -18.62 41.88 28.08
N ALA A 151 -18.46 42.99 27.34
CA ALA A 151 -17.26 43.30 26.52
C ALA A 151 -16.18 44.03 27.37
N SER A 152 -14.99 44.45 26.90
CA SER A 152 -14.37 44.61 25.56
C SER A 152 -12.81 44.52 25.71
N ALA A 153 -11.87 44.82 24.77
CA ALA A 153 -11.81 45.36 23.40
C ALA A 153 -10.44 44.99 22.74
N GLY A 154 -10.18 45.37 21.47
CA GLY A 154 -8.80 45.69 21.02
C GLY A 154 -8.29 45.16 19.65
N ALA A 155 -8.49 45.98 18.59
CA ALA A 155 -7.69 46.06 17.35
C ALA A 155 -7.57 44.87 16.35
N GLY A 156 -8.00 45.13 15.10
CA GLY A 156 -7.31 44.65 13.88
C GLY A 156 -7.96 43.51 13.09
N THR A 157 -8.83 43.84 12.12
CA THR A 157 -9.32 42.90 11.09
C THR A 157 -9.37 43.60 9.72
N PRO A 158 -8.80 43.03 8.64
CA PRO A 158 -8.87 43.62 7.30
C PRO A 158 -10.22 43.40 6.61
N GLU A 159 -10.57 44.30 5.69
CA GLU A 159 -11.84 44.30 4.96
C GLU A 159 -12.00 43.13 3.97
N PRO A 160 -13.23 42.62 3.73
CA PRO A 160 -13.48 41.66 2.67
C PRO A 160 -13.41 42.34 1.30
N LYS A 161 -12.53 41.85 0.42
CA LYS A 161 -12.50 42.31 -0.98
C LYS A 161 -13.77 41.89 -1.71
N VAL A 162 -14.49 42.86 -2.25
CA VAL A 162 -15.62 42.66 -3.16
C VAL A 162 -15.15 41.87 -4.39
N VAL A 163 -15.83 40.77 -4.69
CA VAL A 163 -15.69 40.05 -5.96
C VAL A 163 -16.61 40.75 -6.98
N PRO A 164 -16.12 41.14 -8.17
CA PRO A 164 -16.97 41.77 -9.18
C PRO A 164 -17.99 40.75 -9.72
N GLU A 165 -19.25 41.14 -9.66
CA GLU A 165 -20.39 40.39 -10.20
C GLU A 165 -20.29 40.31 -11.73
N ARG A 166 -20.30 39.10 -12.29
CA ARG A 166 -20.31 38.90 -13.75
C ARG A 166 -21.75 38.90 -14.25
N THR A 167 -22.12 39.93 -15.00
CA THR A 167 -23.32 39.98 -15.84
C THR A 167 -23.36 38.77 -16.78
N PRO A 168 -24.52 38.12 -17.00
CA PRO A 168 -24.62 37.00 -17.94
C PRO A 168 -24.43 37.49 -19.38
N ALA A 169 -23.41 36.98 -20.06
CA ALA A 169 -23.17 37.25 -21.47
C ALA A 169 -24.01 36.29 -22.33
N SER A 170 -25.01 36.83 -23.03
CA SER A 170 -25.87 36.06 -23.94
C SER A 170 -25.11 35.67 -25.22
N SER A 171 -24.46 34.51 -25.23
CA SER A 171 -23.63 34.05 -26.37
C SER A 171 -23.48 32.52 -26.50
N GLU A 172 -24.39 31.71 -25.93
CA GLU A 172 -24.27 30.23 -25.82
C GLU A 172 -24.43 29.44 -27.15
N ALA A 173 -24.19 30.07 -28.31
CA ALA A 173 -24.31 29.44 -29.62
C ALA A 173 -23.05 29.54 -30.50
N ALA A 174 -21.99 30.24 -30.05
CA ALA A 174 -20.82 30.54 -30.89
C ALA A 174 -19.55 29.73 -30.57
N ASP A 175 -19.32 29.36 -29.31
CA ASP A 175 -18.04 28.76 -28.88
C ASP A 175 -17.84 27.30 -29.32
N SER A 176 -18.88 26.61 -29.80
CA SER A 176 -18.79 25.22 -30.25
C SER A 176 -18.08 25.04 -31.61
N GLU A 177 -18.06 26.05 -32.48
CA GLU A 177 -17.28 26.03 -33.73
C GLU A 177 -15.81 26.45 -33.51
N ALA A 178 -15.51 27.18 -32.43
CA ALA A 178 -14.21 27.82 -32.22
C ALA A 178 -13.02 26.84 -32.05
N LEU A 179 -13.28 25.58 -31.72
CA LEU A 179 -12.25 24.55 -31.52
C LEU A 179 -11.43 24.20 -32.79
N LEU A 180 -11.90 24.60 -33.99
CA LEU A 180 -11.26 24.23 -35.27
C LEU A 180 -10.52 25.37 -35.98
N THR A 181 -10.53 26.60 -35.47
CA THR A 181 -9.93 27.78 -36.15
C THR A 181 -8.89 28.52 -35.31
N PHE A 182 -7.77 27.85 -35.01
CA PHE A 182 -6.59 28.49 -34.42
C PHE A 182 -5.51 28.76 -35.50
N PRO A 183 -4.86 29.93 -35.50
CA PRO A 183 -3.75 30.20 -36.42
C PRO A 183 -2.52 29.35 -36.05
N ILE A 184 -2.21 28.36 -36.90
CA ILE A 184 -1.10 27.43 -36.68
C ILE A 184 0.24 28.16 -36.85
N ASP A 185 0.95 28.27 -35.75
CA ASP A 185 2.29 28.83 -35.62
C ASP A 185 3.33 27.77 -36.05
N VAL A 186 3.57 27.68 -37.36
CA VAL A 186 4.32 26.59 -37.99
C VAL A 186 5.77 26.51 -37.48
N GLU A 187 6.42 27.66 -37.25
CA GLU A 187 7.80 27.70 -36.74
C GLU A 187 7.87 27.19 -35.29
N LYS A 188 6.96 27.65 -34.41
CA LYS A 188 6.89 27.13 -33.04
C LYS A 188 6.53 25.65 -33.00
N LEU A 189 5.61 25.20 -33.87
CA LEU A 189 5.22 23.79 -33.96
C LEU A 189 6.36 22.91 -34.46
N ALA A 190 7.21 23.38 -35.38
CA ALA A 190 8.41 22.67 -35.82
C ALA A 190 9.47 22.56 -34.70
N ASN A 191 9.66 23.62 -33.91
CA ASN A 191 10.55 23.61 -32.75
C ASN A 191 10.08 22.64 -31.66
N VAL A 192 8.80 22.70 -31.28
CA VAL A 192 8.17 21.77 -30.31
C VAL A 192 8.25 20.31 -30.80
N SER A 193 7.98 20.08 -32.09
CA SER A 193 8.11 18.75 -32.70
C SER A 193 9.55 18.21 -32.67
N THR A 194 10.55 19.09 -32.81
CA THR A 194 11.98 18.75 -32.71
C THR A 194 12.39 18.40 -31.27
N GLU A 195 11.88 19.11 -30.27
CA GLU A 195 12.09 18.76 -28.85
C GLU A 195 11.42 17.41 -28.52
N ILE A 196 10.17 17.20 -28.92
CA ILE A 196 9.44 15.93 -28.74
C ILE A 196 10.23 14.76 -29.36
N LEU A 197 10.72 14.91 -30.60
CA LEU A 197 11.51 13.88 -31.28
C LEU A 197 12.84 13.60 -30.56
N THR A 198 13.49 14.65 -30.05
CA THR A 198 14.77 14.55 -29.32
C THR A 198 14.61 13.80 -28.00
N GLU A 199 13.63 14.17 -27.18
CA GLU A 199 13.39 13.49 -25.89
C GLU A 199 12.85 12.07 -26.09
N SER A 200 12.01 11.83 -27.10
CA SER A 200 11.57 10.49 -27.50
C SER A 200 12.73 9.59 -27.93
N GLY A 201 13.72 10.16 -28.62
CA GLY A 201 14.97 9.47 -28.97
C GLY A 201 15.78 9.06 -27.73
N LYS A 202 15.92 9.96 -26.74
CA LYS A 202 16.60 9.64 -25.46
C LYS A 202 15.87 8.54 -24.69
N ALA A 203 14.55 8.64 -24.53
CA ALA A 203 13.75 7.62 -23.86
C ALA A 203 13.90 6.25 -24.55
N SER A 204 13.82 6.23 -25.89
CA SER A 204 14.00 5.00 -26.69
C SER A 204 15.40 4.40 -26.52
N ALA A 205 16.46 5.21 -26.53
CA ALA A 205 17.83 4.76 -26.31
C ALA A 205 18.04 4.20 -24.88
N ALA A 206 17.41 4.81 -23.88
CA ALA A 206 17.46 4.32 -22.50
C ALA A 206 16.70 2.99 -22.32
N VAL A 207 15.54 2.81 -22.97
CA VAL A 207 14.83 1.51 -23.03
C VAL A 207 15.68 0.45 -23.73
N LEU A 208 16.26 0.76 -24.90
CA LEU A 208 17.07 -0.19 -25.67
C LEU A 208 18.28 -0.70 -24.87
N LYS A 209 19.03 0.22 -24.25
CA LYS A 209 20.13 -0.09 -23.32
C LYS A 209 19.67 -0.91 -22.10
N GLY A 210 18.40 -0.79 -21.71
CA GLY A 210 17.76 -1.64 -20.71
C GLY A 210 17.51 -3.07 -21.23
N LEU A 211 17.01 -3.22 -22.45
CA LEU A 211 16.69 -4.51 -23.09
C LEU A 211 17.92 -5.33 -23.45
N GLU A 212 19.04 -4.69 -23.80
CA GLU A 212 20.34 -5.33 -24.08
C GLU A 212 20.89 -6.18 -22.91
N THR A 213 20.35 -6.01 -21.70
CA THR A 213 20.69 -6.85 -20.53
C THR A 213 20.09 -8.27 -20.58
N GLY A 214 19.23 -8.57 -21.56
CA GLY A 214 18.73 -9.92 -21.87
C GLY A 214 17.65 -10.45 -20.91
N GLU A 215 17.89 -10.36 -19.60
CA GLU A 215 16.99 -10.82 -18.54
C GLU A 215 15.59 -10.16 -18.60
N LYS A 216 15.51 -8.93 -19.11
CA LYS A 216 14.24 -8.18 -19.22
C LYS A 216 13.31 -8.71 -20.32
N ALA A 217 13.86 -9.28 -21.40
CA ALA A 217 13.06 -9.72 -22.55
C ALA A 217 12.23 -10.98 -22.23
N ALA A 218 12.85 -11.96 -21.56
CA ALA A 218 12.18 -13.19 -21.13
C ALA A 218 10.97 -12.89 -20.21
N ARG A 219 11.14 -11.97 -19.26
CA ARG A 219 10.07 -11.58 -18.34
C ARG A 219 8.83 -11.04 -19.06
N VAL A 220 9.00 -10.17 -20.05
CA VAL A 220 7.86 -9.59 -20.79
C VAL A 220 7.09 -10.67 -21.54
N GLN A 221 7.79 -11.71 -22.02
CA GLN A 221 7.19 -12.88 -22.64
C GLN A 221 6.39 -13.72 -21.62
N ASP A 222 6.94 -13.98 -20.44
CA ASP A 222 6.27 -14.73 -19.36
C ASP A 222 5.02 -13.99 -18.83
N ASP A 223 5.16 -12.71 -18.46
CA ASP A 223 4.06 -11.86 -17.99
C ASP A 223 2.93 -11.79 -19.05
N SER A 224 3.27 -11.77 -20.35
CA SER A 224 2.29 -11.79 -21.46
C SER A 224 1.62 -13.15 -21.66
N ALA A 225 2.36 -14.25 -21.48
CA ALA A 225 1.83 -15.61 -21.62
C ALA A 225 0.83 -15.94 -20.50
N ASP A 226 1.08 -15.48 -19.26
CA ASP A 226 0.18 -15.65 -18.11
C ASP A 226 -1.15 -14.89 -18.31
N ILE A 227 -1.11 -13.67 -18.85
CA ILE A 227 -2.30 -12.90 -19.26
C ILE A 227 -3.09 -13.64 -20.33
N ALA A 228 -2.42 -14.11 -21.39
CA ALA A 228 -3.07 -14.81 -22.51
C ALA A 228 -3.70 -16.15 -22.08
N LYS A 229 -3.02 -16.92 -21.21
CA LYS A 229 -3.52 -18.14 -20.57
C LYS A 229 -4.77 -17.87 -19.71
N THR A 230 -4.70 -16.83 -18.88
CA THR A 230 -5.76 -16.48 -17.92
C THR A 230 -7.03 -15.96 -18.62
N LEU A 231 -6.88 -14.99 -19.54
CA LEU A 231 -8.01 -14.46 -20.30
C LEU A 231 -8.52 -15.47 -21.35
N GLY A 232 -7.64 -16.32 -21.88
CA GLY A 232 -7.99 -17.43 -22.76
C GLY A 232 -8.96 -18.42 -22.11
N ALA A 233 -8.81 -18.74 -20.83
CA ALA A 233 -9.74 -19.60 -20.10
C ALA A 233 -11.16 -19.00 -19.99
N VAL A 234 -11.27 -17.68 -19.81
CA VAL A 234 -12.56 -16.97 -19.84
C VAL A 234 -13.15 -16.99 -21.25
N ALA A 235 -12.35 -16.66 -22.27
CA ALA A 235 -12.81 -16.72 -23.66
C ALA A 235 -13.29 -18.12 -24.07
N GLU A 236 -12.60 -19.18 -23.64
CA GLU A 236 -12.97 -20.57 -23.91
C GLU A 236 -14.32 -20.95 -23.28
N TYR A 237 -14.64 -20.44 -22.07
CA TYR A 237 -15.94 -20.64 -21.43
C TYR A 237 -17.12 -20.07 -22.24
N TRP A 238 -16.94 -18.87 -22.83
CA TRP A 238 -17.95 -18.20 -23.64
C TRP A 238 -18.05 -18.77 -25.06
N LEU A 239 -16.92 -19.16 -25.66
CA LEU A 239 -16.87 -19.73 -27.01
C LEU A 239 -17.35 -21.19 -27.08
N LYS A 240 -17.34 -21.93 -25.96
CA LYS A 240 -17.80 -23.33 -25.89
C LYS A 240 -19.31 -23.53 -26.06
N ASP A 241 -20.13 -22.51 -25.80
CA ASP A 241 -21.59 -22.56 -26.00
C ASP A 241 -22.06 -21.37 -26.86
N PRO A 242 -22.54 -21.61 -28.09
CA PRO A 242 -23.09 -20.56 -28.95
C PRO A 242 -24.19 -19.73 -28.31
N LYS A 243 -24.96 -20.27 -27.35
CA LYS A 243 -25.98 -19.52 -26.62
C LYS A 243 -25.36 -18.44 -25.74
N ARG A 244 -24.30 -18.79 -25.00
CA ARG A 244 -23.55 -17.85 -24.15
C ARG A 244 -22.89 -16.76 -24.99
N LEU A 245 -22.32 -17.11 -26.13
CA LEU A 245 -21.74 -16.14 -27.06
C LEU A 245 -22.80 -15.15 -27.59
N VAL A 246 -23.98 -15.65 -28.00
CA VAL A 246 -25.11 -14.81 -28.43
C VAL A 246 -25.65 -13.95 -27.29
N GLU A 247 -25.70 -14.45 -26.06
CA GLU A 247 -26.09 -13.70 -24.87
C GLU A 247 -25.10 -12.56 -24.57
N ALA A 248 -23.81 -12.86 -24.47
CA ALA A 248 -22.74 -11.88 -24.29
C ALA A 248 -22.73 -10.80 -25.39
N GLN A 249 -22.97 -11.19 -26.65
CA GLN A 249 -23.08 -10.25 -27.76
C GLN A 249 -24.34 -9.39 -27.66
N LYS A 250 -25.50 -9.99 -27.31
CA LYS A 250 -26.78 -9.30 -27.19
C LYS A 250 -26.73 -8.22 -26.12
N ASP A 251 -26.17 -8.53 -24.95
CA ASP A 251 -26.15 -7.62 -23.80
C ASP A 251 -25.43 -6.31 -24.16
N ILE A 252 -24.17 -6.37 -24.66
CA ILE A 252 -23.44 -5.17 -25.11
C ILE A 252 -24.05 -4.50 -26.35
N SER A 253 -24.71 -5.26 -27.24
CA SER A 253 -25.35 -4.68 -28.43
C SER A 253 -26.55 -3.80 -28.07
N LEU A 254 -27.36 -4.21 -27.09
CA LEU A 254 -28.50 -3.42 -26.61
C LEU A 254 -28.03 -2.13 -25.94
N ASP A 255 -27.00 -2.20 -25.10
CA ASP A 255 -26.45 -1.03 -24.41
C ASP A 255 -25.81 -0.03 -25.37
N LEU A 256 -25.14 -0.49 -26.43
CA LEU A 256 -24.61 0.38 -27.49
C LEU A 256 -25.72 1.05 -28.31
N ILE A 257 -26.83 0.36 -28.59
CA ILE A 257 -28.01 0.95 -29.26
C ILE A 257 -28.66 2.02 -28.36
N ASN A 258 -28.83 1.71 -27.07
CA ASN A 258 -29.36 2.65 -26.08
C ASN A 258 -28.48 3.89 -25.96
N LEU A 259 -27.15 3.72 -25.90
CA LEU A 259 -26.21 4.83 -25.83
C LEU A 259 -26.20 5.68 -27.11
N TRP A 260 -26.30 5.06 -28.29
CA TRP A 260 -26.42 5.82 -29.54
C TRP A 260 -27.72 6.65 -29.58
N SER A 261 -28.84 6.08 -29.10
CA SER A 261 -30.10 6.83 -28.95
C SER A 261 -29.97 8.00 -27.96
N ALA A 262 -29.27 7.81 -26.83
CA ALA A 262 -28.98 8.89 -25.88
C ALA A 262 -28.10 10.00 -26.50
N MET A 263 -27.07 9.64 -27.27
CA MET A 263 -26.23 10.62 -27.97
C MET A 263 -27.03 11.47 -28.98
N VAL A 264 -27.92 10.85 -29.75
CA VAL A 264 -28.80 11.57 -30.71
C VAL A 264 -29.74 12.53 -29.97
N LYS A 265 -30.33 12.10 -28.85
CA LYS A 265 -31.16 12.96 -27.99
C LYS A 265 -30.38 14.14 -27.41
N GLN A 266 -29.17 13.91 -26.90
CA GLN A 266 -28.33 14.96 -26.36
C GLN A 266 -27.91 15.97 -27.45
N ALA A 267 -27.60 15.50 -28.66
CA ALA A 267 -27.34 16.37 -29.81
C ALA A 267 -28.59 17.17 -30.24
N GLY A 268 -29.80 16.66 -29.96
CA GLY A 268 -31.07 17.38 -30.09
C GLY A 268 -31.40 18.34 -28.94
N GLY A 269 -30.51 18.50 -27.95
CA GLY A 269 -30.69 19.39 -26.79
C GLY A 269 -31.42 18.77 -25.59
N GLU A 270 -31.79 17.49 -25.62
CA GLU A 270 -32.30 16.79 -24.45
C GLU A 270 -31.18 16.51 -23.42
N LYS A 271 -31.55 16.25 -22.17
CA LYS A 271 -30.64 15.71 -21.15
C LYS A 271 -31.09 14.29 -20.78
N PRO A 272 -30.72 13.26 -21.58
CA PRO A 272 -31.09 11.88 -21.28
C PRO A 272 -30.36 11.37 -20.03
N GLU A 273 -31.01 10.49 -19.28
CA GLU A 273 -30.36 9.75 -18.19
C GLU A 273 -29.19 8.90 -18.71
N PRO A 274 -28.10 8.74 -17.95
CA PRO A 274 -26.99 7.90 -18.37
C PRO A 274 -27.39 6.43 -18.55
N VAL A 275 -26.98 5.85 -19.67
CA VAL A 275 -27.12 4.42 -19.98
C VAL A 275 -26.07 3.60 -19.23
N ALA A 276 -24.86 4.15 -19.07
CA ALA A 276 -23.77 3.48 -18.36
C ALA A 276 -23.89 3.65 -16.83
N PRO A 277 -23.82 2.56 -16.02
CA PRO A 277 -23.68 2.69 -14.58
C PRO A 277 -22.28 3.25 -14.23
N MET A 278 -22.21 4.50 -13.78
CA MET A 278 -20.95 5.19 -13.52
C MET A 278 -20.61 5.26 -12.02
N PRO A 279 -19.31 5.27 -11.64
CA PRO A 279 -18.91 5.59 -10.27
C PRO A 279 -19.35 7.02 -9.91
N SER A 280 -19.80 7.22 -8.66
CA SER A 280 -20.32 8.51 -8.18
C SER A 280 -19.33 9.67 -8.27
N ARG A 281 -18.01 9.38 -8.35
CA ARG A 281 -16.96 10.35 -8.67
C ARG A 281 -15.71 9.66 -9.22
N ASP A 282 -15.33 9.96 -10.45
CA ASP A 282 -14.03 9.59 -11.04
C ASP A 282 -13.27 10.87 -11.46
N PRO A 283 -12.12 11.20 -10.84
CA PRO A 283 -11.34 12.39 -11.17
C PRO A 283 -10.86 12.48 -12.62
N ARG A 284 -10.81 11.36 -13.36
CA ARG A 284 -10.41 11.32 -14.78
C ARG A 284 -11.44 11.98 -15.71
N PHE A 285 -12.70 12.03 -15.27
CA PHE A 285 -13.85 12.54 -16.03
C PHE A 285 -14.44 13.83 -15.40
N ALA A 286 -13.57 14.67 -14.83
CA ALA A 286 -13.95 15.84 -14.03
C ALA A 286 -14.12 17.16 -14.81
N ASP A 287 -13.62 17.24 -16.05
CA ASP A 287 -13.91 18.36 -16.96
C ASP A 287 -15.38 18.33 -17.41
N ALA A 288 -16.02 19.49 -17.57
CA ALA A 288 -17.45 19.60 -17.86
C ALA A 288 -17.83 18.97 -19.21
N GLU A 289 -16.97 19.08 -20.23
CA GLU A 289 -17.23 18.54 -21.57
C GLU A 289 -17.45 17.01 -21.57
N TRP A 290 -16.94 16.27 -20.58
CA TRP A 290 -17.25 14.85 -20.40
C TRP A 290 -18.72 14.53 -20.15
N ASN A 291 -19.55 15.53 -19.87
CA ASN A 291 -20.99 15.40 -19.71
C ASN A 291 -21.73 16.23 -20.76
N ASP A 292 -21.31 17.49 -20.97
CA ASP A 292 -22.04 18.46 -21.77
C ASP A 292 -21.86 18.25 -23.29
N ASN A 293 -20.67 17.80 -23.74
CA ASN A 293 -20.37 17.56 -25.15
C ASN A 293 -20.80 16.13 -25.54
N PRO A 294 -21.72 15.94 -26.52
CA PRO A 294 -22.25 14.62 -26.87
C PRO A 294 -21.19 13.59 -27.28
N TYR A 295 -20.08 14.02 -27.89
CA TYR A 295 -19.01 13.12 -28.32
C TYR A 295 -18.20 12.58 -27.13
N PHE A 296 -17.74 13.46 -26.23
CA PHE A 296 -17.00 13.04 -25.04
C PHE A 296 -17.89 12.30 -24.04
N ASN A 297 -19.17 12.67 -23.94
CA ASN A 297 -20.17 11.92 -23.17
C ASN A 297 -20.35 10.49 -23.72
N PHE A 298 -20.54 10.34 -25.05
CA PHE A 298 -20.60 9.03 -25.70
C PHE A 298 -19.35 8.18 -25.42
N LEU A 299 -18.15 8.74 -25.60
CA LEU A 299 -16.89 8.02 -25.31
C LEU A 299 -16.79 7.56 -23.85
N LYS A 300 -17.15 8.42 -22.90
CA LYS A 300 -17.17 8.11 -21.46
C LYS A 300 -18.14 6.97 -21.14
N GLN A 301 -19.37 7.03 -21.65
CA GLN A 301 -20.37 5.99 -21.40
C GLN A 301 -20.02 4.67 -22.11
N ALA A 302 -19.54 4.71 -23.36
CA ALA A 302 -19.11 3.53 -24.11
C ALA A 302 -17.93 2.83 -23.41
N TYR A 303 -16.99 3.60 -22.86
CA TYR A 303 -15.93 3.09 -21.98
C TYR A 303 -16.54 2.35 -20.77
N PHE A 304 -17.40 3.00 -19.98
CA PHE A 304 -17.94 2.37 -18.77
C PHE A 304 -18.75 1.09 -19.09
N LEU A 305 -19.62 1.11 -20.09
CA LEU A 305 -20.34 -0.07 -20.57
C LEU A 305 -19.39 -1.22 -20.95
N GLY A 306 -18.36 -0.93 -21.75
CA GLY A 306 -17.35 -1.92 -22.15
C GLY A 306 -16.58 -2.50 -20.95
N THR A 307 -16.26 -1.68 -19.95
CA THR A 307 -15.58 -2.16 -18.73
C THR A 307 -16.46 -3.03 -17.83
N HIS A 308 -17.74 -2.70 -17.69
CA HIS A 308 -18.68 -3.53 -16.92
C HIS A 308 -18.96 -4.83 -17.63
N TRP A 309 -19.27 -4.80 -18.93
CA TRP A 309 -19.45 -6.00 -19.75
C TRP A 309 -18.24 -6.94 -19.67
N ALA A 310 -17.02 -6.41 -19.82
CA ALA A 310 -15.81 -7.23 -19.73
C ALA A 310 -15.58 -7.83 -18.33
N GLN A 311 -16.00 -7.15 -17.26
CA GLN A 311 -15.96 -7.65 -15.88
C GLN A 311 -17.06 -8.70 -15.64
N ASP A 312 -18.27 -8.47 -16.14
CA ASP A 312 -19.39 -9.43 -16.12
C ASP A 312 -19.07 -10.71 -16.90
N LEU A 313 -18.31 -10.65 -18.00
CA LEU A 313 -17.81 -11.85 -18.68
C LEU A 313 -16.91 -12.72 -17.79
N VAL A 314 -16.15 -12.11 -16.87
CA VAL A 314 -15.38 -12.85 -15.86
C VAL A 314 -16.30 -13.36 -14.75
N ASP A 315 -17.18 -12.50 -14.22
CA ASP A 315 -17.98 -12.82 -13.05
C ASP A 315 -19.12 -13.81 -13.33
N ARG A 316 -19.64 -13.84 -14.56
CA ARG A 316 -20.58 -14.85 -15.08
C ARG A 316 -19.89 -16.10 -15.67
N ALA A 317 -18.56 -16.18 -15.64
CA ALA A 317 -17.85 -17.42 -16.00
C ALA A 317 -17.95 -18.45 -14.86
N GLU A 318 -18.72 -19.51 -15.09
CA GLU A 318 -18.89 -20.65 -14.18
C GLU A 318 -17.84 -21.74 -14.45
N ASN A 319 -17.54 -22.56 -13.45
CA ASN A 319 -16.59 -23.70 -13.52
C ASN A 319 -15.12 -23.32 -13.79
N LEU A 320 -14.78 -22.03 -13.81
CA LEU A 320 -13.41 -21.56 -13.55
C LEU A 320 -13.13 -21.63 -12.04
N ASP A 321 -11.88 -21.86 -11.65
CA ASP A 321 -11.46 -21.79 -10.26
C ASP A 321 -11.33 -20.34 -9.76
N ASP A 322 -11.44 -20.16 -8.44
CA ASP A 322 -11.42 -18.85 -7.79
C ASP A 322 -10.12 -18.06 -8.01
N HIS A 323 -8.99 -18.72 -8.29
CA HIS A 323 -7.72 -18.04 -8.55
C HIS A 323 -7.69 -17.51 -9.99
N THR A 324 -7.93 -18.37 -10.99
CA THR A 324 -8.04 -17.97 -12.40
C THR A 324 -9.08 -16.86 -12.60
N LYS A 325 -10.25 -16.96 -11.95
CA LYS A 325 -11.31 -15.95 -12.01
C LYS A 325 -10.89 -14.61 -11.41
N ARG A 326 -10.25 -14.60 -10.23
CA ARG A 326 -9.69 -13.39 -9.60
C ARG A 326 -8.60 -12.75 -10.47
N LYS A 327 -7.73 -13.57 -11.05
CA LYS A 327 -6.61 -13.17 -11.93
C LYS A 327 -7.12 -12.57 -13.25
N ALA A 328 -8.14 -13.16 -13.85
CA ALA A 328 -8.81 -12.64 -15.04
C ALA A 328 -9.46 -11.27 -14.78
N GLY A 329 -10.24 -11.13 -13.70
CA GLY A 329 -10.87 -9.86 -13.34
C GLY A 329 -9.84 -8.76 -13.06
N PHE A 330 -8.73 -9.11 -12.41
CA PHE A 330 -7.60 -8.21 -12.22
C PHE A 330 -7.03 -7.72 -13.57
N TYR A 331 -6.72 -8.62 -14.51
CA TYR A 331 -6.21 -8.22 -15.84
C TYR A 331 -7.23 -7.42 -16.66
N VAL A 332 -8.52 -7.75 -16.59
CA VAL A 332 -9.59 -6.94 -17.20
C VAL A 332 -9.57 -5.52 -16.65
N ARG A 333 -9.38 -5.32 -15.34
CA ARG A 333 -9.23 -3.98 -14.74
C ARG A 333 -7.96 -3.25 -15.19
N GLN A 334 -6.83 -3.94 -15.37
CA GLN A 334 -5.60 -3.35 -15.93
C GLN A 334 -5.81 -2.84 -17.37
N LEU A 335 -6.33 -3.71 -18.24
CA LEU A 335 -6.58 -3.40 -19.65
C LEU A 335 -7.63 -2.29 -19.80
N SER A 336 -8.71 -2.36 -19.01
CA SER A 336 -9.71 -1.30 -18.91
C SER A 336 -9.09 0.04 -18.53
N GLY A 337 -8.28 0.08 -17.46
CA GLY A 337 -7.60 1.29 -17.01
C GLY A 337 -6.69 1.91 -18.08
N ALA A 338 -6.00 1.07 -18.86
CA ALA A 338 -5.13 1.48 -19.96
C ALA A 338 -5.90 2.04 -21.17
N LEU A 339 -7.01 1.41 -21.54
CA LEU A 339 -7.85 1.79 -22.69
C LEU A 339 -8.81 2.96 -22.39
N SER A 340 -8.74 3.57 -21.20
CA SER A 340 -9.59 4.70 -20.83
C SER A 340 -9.40 5.91 -21.76
N PRO A 341 -10.48 6.51 -22.31
CA PRO A 341 -10.37 7.65 -23.23
C PRO A 341 -9.75 8.89 -22.56
N SER A 342 -9.71 8.94 -21.23
CA SER A 342 -8.95 9.92 -20.45
C SER A 342 -7.44 9.93 -20.73
N ASN A 343 -6.89 8.84 -21.27
CA ASN A 343 -5.45 8.61 -21.36
C ASN A 343 -4.81 9.13 -22.66
N PHE A 344 -5.60 9.60 -23.63
CA PHE A 344 -5.12 10.00 -24.95
C PHE A 344 -5.60 11.42 -25.30
N VAL A 345 -4.75 12.20 -25.98
CA VAL A 345 -5.03 13.62 -26.27
C VAL A 345 -6.29 13.80 -27.12
N MET A 346 -6.49 12.97 -28.15
CA MET A 346 -7.63 13.08 -29.08
C MET A 346 -8.99 12.68 -28.48
N THR A 347 -9.02 12.06 -27.30
CA THR A 347 -10.24 11.54 -26.66
C THR A 347 -10.51 12.14 -25.28
N ASN A 348 -9.71 13.10 -24.84
CA ASN A 348 -9.85 13.79 -23.56
C ASN A 348 -9.95 15.32 -23.80
N PRO A 349 -11.07 15.97 -23.45
CA PRO A 349 -11.30 17.39 -23.73
C PRO A 349 -10.25 18.29 -23.07
N GLU A 350 -9.91 18.06 -21.80
CA GLU A 350 -8.91 18.87 -21.07
C GLU A 350 -7.53 18.76 -21.74
N LEU A 351 -7.14 17.56 -22.21
CA LEU A 351 -5.86 17.35 -22.89
C LEU A 351 -5.83 17.98 -24.28
N LEU A 352 -6.89 17.82 -25.06
CA LEU A 352 -6.99 18.40 -26.40
C LEU A 352 -6.89 19.93 -26.31
N ARG A 353 -7.70 20.53 -25.43
CA ARG A 353 -7.72 21.97 -25.15
C ARG A 353 -6.35 22.48 -24.68
N THR A 354 -5.77 21.85 -23.65
CA THR A 354 -4.41 22.21 -23.15
C THR A 354 -3.36 22.12 -24.26
N THR A 355 -3.42 21.09 -25.13
CA THR A 355 -2.41 20.88 -26.18
C THR A 355 -2.52 21.94 -27.29
N ILE A 356 -3.73 22.38 -27.61
CA ILE A 356 -3.98 23.47 -28.57
C ILE A 356 -3.54 24.81 -27.97
N GLU A 357 -3.97 25.12 -26.74
CA GLU A 357 -3.64 26.35 -26.00
C GLU A 357 -2.12 26.52 -25.82
N GLU A 358 -1.42 25.46 -25.39
CA GLU A 358 0.04 25.46 -25.19
C GLU A 358 0.84 25.21 -26.49
N LYS A 359 0.19 25.07 -27.65
CA LYS A 359 0.82 24.73 -28.95
C LYS A 359 1.74 23.50 -28.87
N GLY A 360 1.39 22.51 -28.04
CA GLY A 360 2.14 21.27 -27.84
C GLY A 360 3.31 21.32 -26.84
N GLU A 361 3.62 22.47 -26.22
CA GLU A 361 4.71 22.55 -25.22
C GLU A 361 4.49 21.61 -24.02
N ASN A 362 3.24 21.37 -23.65
CA ASN A 362 2.83 20.38 -22.66
C ASN A 362 3.39 18.98 -22.94
N ILE A 363 3.40 18.56 -24.21
CA ILE A 363 3.93 17.25 -24.63
C ILE A 363 5.46 17.29 -24.64
N ALA A 364 6.10 18.36 -25.09
CA ALA A 364 7.56 18.49 -25.06
C ALA A 364 8.12 18.40 -23.62
N ARG A 365 7.56 19.19 -22.69
CA ARG A 365 7.89 19.11 -21.25
C ARG A 365 7.60 17.71 -20.68
N GLY A 366 6.52 17.08 -21.13
CA GLY A 366 6.13 15.73 -20.72
C GLY A 366 7.11 14.65 -21.17
N MET A 367 7.51 14.65 -22.44
CA MET A 367 8.47 13.70 -23.02
C MET A 367 9.85 13.84 -22.39
N LYS A 368 10.28 15.06 -22.04
CA LYS A 368 11.49 15.27 -21.24
C LYS A 368 11.41 14.56 -19.88
N MET A 369 10.30 14.70 -19.16
CA MET A 369 10.11 14.01 -17.88
C MET A 369 9.99 12.49 -18.04
N LEU A 370 9.47 12.01 -19.18
CA LEU A 370 9.46 10.58 -19.52
C LEU A 370 10.89 10.05 -19.73
N ALA A 371 11.73 10.78 -20.48
CA ALA A 371 13.13 10.42 -20.69
C ALA A 371 13.93 10.40 -19.36
N GLU A 372 13.75 11.43 -18.53
CA GLU A 372 14.32 11.50 -17.18
C GLU A 372 13.87 10.32 -16.29
N ASP A 373 12.60 9.90 -16.36
CA ASP A 373 12.04 8.78 -15.56
C ASP A 373 12.49 7.39 -16.04
N VAL A 374 12.70 7.21 -17.35
CA VAL A 374 13.28 5.99 -17.93
C VAL A 374 14.78 5.89 -17.62
N GLU A 375 15.51 7.01 -17.64
CA GLU A 375 16.91 7.04 -17.21
C GLU A 375 17.04 6.73 -15.72
N ALA A 376 16.21 7.36 -14.87
CA ALA A 376 16.16 7.09 -13.43
C ALA A 376 15.78 5.63 -13.10
N GLY A 377 14.95 4.99 -13.93
CA GLY A 377 14.61 3.57 -13.86
C GLY A 377 15.55 2.64 -14.63
N LYS A 378 16.71 3.11 -15.10
CA LYS A 378 17.75 2.28 -15.78
C LYS A 378 17.17 1.50 -16.99
N GLY A 379 16.37 2.17 -17.79
CA GLY A 379 15.68 1.59 -18.95
C GLY A 379 14.34 0.91 -18.66
N GLU A 380 13.85 0.96 -17.42
CA GLU A 380 12.44 0.72 -17.07
C GLU A 380 11.76 2.06 -16.71
N LEU A 381 10.47 2.21 -16.96
CA LEU A 381 9.76 3.46 -16.67
C LEU A 381 9.47 3.62 -15.17
N ARG A 382 10.23 4.47 -14.48
CA ARG A 382 10.01 4.79 -13.06
C ARG A 382 9.16 6.07 -12.93
N ILE A 383 7.83 5.92 -12.98
CA ILE A 383 6.89 7.06 -12.96
C ILE A 383 7.08 7.96 -11.72
N ARG A 384 7.38 9.25 -11.93
CA ARG A 384 7.42 10.24 -10.84
C ARG A 384 6.04 10.51 -10.24
N GLN A 385 5.84 10.14 -8.98
CA GLN A 385 4.59 10.41 -8.23
C GLN A 385 4.66 11.67 -7.36
N THR A 386 5.85 12.24 -7.13
CA THR A 386 6.09 13.47 -6.35
C THR A 386 7.38 14.14 -6.78
N ASP A 387 7.51 15.45 -6.58
CA ASP A 387 8.82 16.09 -6.52
C ASP A 387 9.51 15.68 -5.21
N GLY A 388 10.64 14.97 -5.33
CA GLY A 388 11.44 14.51 -4.20
C GLY A 388 12.54 15.47 -3.75
N THR A 389 12.82 16.55 -4.51
CA THR A 389 13.98 17.42 -4.29
C THR A 389 13.95 18.18 -2.97
N GLY A 390 12.75 18.42 -2.43
CA GLY A 390 12.54 19.10 -1.17
C GLY A 390 12.58 18.21 0.09
N PHE A 391 12.81 16.89 -0.02
CA PHE A 391 12.72 15.97 1.11
C PHE A 391 14.06 15.34 1.51
N GLU A 392 14.42 15.43 2.79
CA GLU A 392 15.62 14.81 3.36
C GLU A 392 15.33 14.11 4.69
N VAL A 393 15.65 12.81 4.73
CA VAL A 393 15.45 11.92 5.88
C VAL A 393 16.46 12.24 6.99
N GLY A 394 15.93 12.69 8.12
CA GLY A 394 16.66 13.20 9.28
C GLY A 394 16.78 14.72 9.34
N VAL A 395 16.20 15.46 8.38
CA VAL A 395 16.17 16.94 8.39
C VAL A 395 14.74 17.45 8.41
N ASN A 396 13.92 17.08 7.43
CA ASN A 396 12.50 17.50 7.35
C ASN A 396 11.50 16.33 7.29
N LEU A 397 11.98 15.10 7.07
CA LEU A 397 11.29 13.84 7.39
C LEU A 397 12.07 13.09 8.47
N ALA A 398 11.42 12.23 9.27
CA ALA A 398 12.07 11.40 10.29
C ALA A 398 12.95 12.19 11.29
N ASN A 399 12.50 13.40 11.64
CA ASN A 399 13.28 14.38 12.40
C ASN A 399 12.83 14.52 13.87
N THR A 400 12.05 13.57 14.40
CA THR A 400 11.72 13.54 15.83
C THR A 400 12.98 13.23 16.64
N PRO A 401 13.39 14.08 17.62
CA PRO A 401 14.65 13.90 18.33
C PRO A 401 14.76 12.56 19.06
N GLY A 402 15.90 11.89 18.92
CA GLY A 402 16.19 10.60 19.52
C GLY A 402 17.63 10.16 19.24
N LYS A 403 18.00 8.96 19.71
CA LYS A 403 19.31 8.34 19.48
C LYS A 403 19.14 6.86 19.10
N VAL A 404 20.01 6.35 18.24
CA VAL A 404 20.23 4.91 18.10
C VAL A 404 20.97 4.41 19.34
N ILE A 405 20.38 3.48 20.10
CA ILE A 405 20.95 2.94 21.34
C ILE A 405 21.51 1.51 21.18
N TYR A 406 21.23 0.86 20.05
CA TYR A 406 21.75 -0.45 19.69
C TYR A 406 21.70 -0.62 18.17
N ARG A 407 22.62 -1.40 17.60
CA ARG A 407 22.65 -1.80 16.18
C ARG A 407 23.15 -3.23 16.07
N ASN A 408 22.53 -4.03 15.20
CA ASN A 408 23.09 -5.28 14.68
C ASN A 408 22.81 -5.39 13.18
N GLU A 409 23.32 -6.45 12.53
CA GLU A 409 23.16 -6.65 11.07
C GLU A 409 21.74 -6.57 10.50
N LEU A 410 20.66 -6.70 11.30
CA LEU A 410 19.28 -6.55 10.80
C LEU A 410 18.62 -5.21 11.13
N PHE A 411 19.01 -4.51 12.20
CA PHE A 411 18.32 -3.29 12.61
C PHE A 411 19.12 -2.35 13.53
N GLU A 412 18.69 -1.08 13.53
CA GLU A 412 18.99 -0.08 14.55
C GLU A 412 17.81 0.07 15.51
N LEU A 413 18.06 0.06 16.82
CA LEU A 413 17.06 0.39 17.84
C LEU A 413 17.15 1.88 18.16
N ILE A 414 16.15 2.65 17.73
CA ILE A 414 16.02 4.07 18.07
C ILE A 414 15.26 4.18 19.40
N GLN A 415 15.76 5.00 20.33
CA GLN A 415 15.00 5.52 21.47
C GLN A 415 14.79 7.02 21.26
N TYR A 416 13.54 7.47 21.35
CA TYR A 416 13.21 8.89 21.19
C TYR A 416 13.39 9.68 22.49
N THR A 417 13.76 10.95 22.35
CA THR A 417 13.95 11.89 23.46
C THR A 417 12.59 12.27 24.04
N PRO A 418 12.35 12.09 25.36
CA PRO A 418 11.07 12.44 25.97
C PRO A 418 10.82 13.95 25.95
N THR A 419 9.56 14.35 25.78
CA THR A 419 9.12 15.76 25.81
C THR A 419 8.18 16.07 26.97
N THR A 420 8.16 15.21 28.00
CA THR A 420 7.35 15.34 29.23
C THR A 420 8.15 14.83 30.42
N ASP A 421 8.06 15.45 31.59
CA ASP A 421 8.88 15.11 32.77
C ASP A 421 8.64 13.70 33.32
N THR A 422 7.42 13.18 33.10
CA THR A 422 7.04 11.80 33.40
C THR A 422 6.61 11.08 32.14
N VAL A 423 6.74 9.75 32.16
CA VAL A 423 6.32 8.83 31.09
C VAL A 423 5.59 7.63 31.68
N CYS A 424 4.85 6.88 30.86
CA CYS A 424 4.29 5.59 31.25
C CYS A 424 5.38 4.58 31.60
N LYS A 425 5.11 3.73 32.59
CA LYS A 425 6.08 2.76 33.11
C LYS A 425 6.42 1.74 32.04
N THR A 426 5.42 1.05 31.49
CA THR A 426 5.65 0.08 30.41
C THR A 426 6.12 0.83 29.14
N PRO A 427 7.30 0.54 28.58
CA PRO A 427 7.78 1.21 27.37
C PRO A 427 7.02 0.74 26.12
N LEU A 428 7.06 1.53 25.05
CA LEU A 428 6.41 1.23 23.78
C LEU A 428 7.46 0.86 22.72
N LEU A 429 7.40 -0.38 22.21
CA LEU A 429 8.20 -0.85 21.08
C LEU A 429 7.36 -0.79 19.79
N ILE A 430 7.90 -0.21 18.73
CA ILE A 430 7.29 -0.18 17.40
C ILE A 430 8.07 -1.07 16.44
N VAL A 431 7.36 -2.02 15.83
CA VAL A 431 7.82 -2.94 14.79
C VAL A 431 7.20 -2.52 13.44
N PRO A 432 7.84 -1.61 12.69
CA PRO A 432 7.37 -1.20 11.37
C PRO A 432 7.55 -2.34 10.35
N PRO A 433 6.92 -2.24 9.17
CA PRO A 433 7.29 -3.11 8.05
C PRO A 433 8.74 -2.87 7.63
N TRP A 434 9.36 -3.89 7.03
CA TRP A 434 10.61 -3.78 6.25
C TRP A 434 10.34 -3.60 4.75
N ILE A 435 9.07 -3.65 4.33
CA ILE A 435 8.60 -3.24 3.00
C ILE A 435 8.39 -1.73 3.07
N ASN A 436 9.21 -0.98 2.33
CA ASN A 436 9.51 0.43 2.58
C ASN A 436 10.04 0.66 4.03
N LYS A 437 10.23 1.93 4.42
CA LYS A 437 10.98 2.31 5.63
C LYS A 437 10.10 2.75 6.79
N PHE A 438 10.62 2.76 8.02
CA PHE A 438 9.83 3.04 9.22
C PHE A 438 9.20 4.43 9.27
N TYR A 439 9.79 5.42 8.59
CA TYR A 439 9.46 6.85 8.76
C TYR A 439 8.09 7.25 8.22
N ILE A 440 7.29 6.32 7.71
CA ILE A 440 5.85 6.54 7.51
C ILE A 440 5.10 6.83 8.83
N LEU A 441 5.60 6.33 9.97
CA LEU A 441 5.12 6.66 11.31
C LEU A 441 5.77 7.94 11.89
N ASP A 442 6.75 8.50 11.18
CA ASP A 442 7.56 9.67 11.57
C ASP A 442 7.89 10.51 10.33
N LEU A 443 6.86 10.99 9.61
CA LEU A 443 7.02 11.80 8.39
C LEU A 443 7.54 13.21 8.77
N ASN A 444 6.74 14.25 8.52
CA ASN A 444 7.03 15.60 8.99
C ASN A 444 6.51 15.81 10.44
N PRO A 445 6.91 16.90 11.13
CA PRO A 445 6.51 17.14 12.53
C PRO A 445 5.00 17.24 12.82
N GLU A 446 4.15 17.50 11.82
CA GLU A 446 2.68 17.51 11.96
C GLU A 446 2.06 16.12 11.77
N LYS A 447 2.69 15.27 10.95
CA LYS A 447 2.19 13.94 10.56
C LYS A 447 2.78 12.78 11.35
N SER A 448 3.79 13.03 12.19
CA SER A 448 4.47 11.98 12.98
C SER A 448 3.61 11.45 14.13
N PHE A 449 3.18 10.19 14.00
CA PHE A 449 2.57 9.41 15.08
C PHE A 449 3.57 9.20 16.23
N ILE A 450 4.85 8.98 15.91
CA ILE A 450 5.92 8.78 16.88
C ILE A 450 6.13 10.02 17.74
N ARG A 451 6.23 11.22 17.13
CA ARG A 451 6.35 12.50 17.84
C ARG A 451 5.17 12.75 18.78
N TRP A 452 3.97 12.40 18.32
CA TRP A 452 2.76 12.51 19.13
C TRP A 452 2.77 11.51 20.30
N ALA A 453 3.08 10.22 20.08
CA ALA A 453 3.15 9.22 21.15
C ALA A 453 4.21 9.59 22.21
N VAL A 454 5.35 10.18 21.81
CA VAL A 454 6.34 10.76 22.72
C VAL A 454 5.76 11.93 23.53
N SER A 455 4.99 12.83 22.91
CA SER A 455 4.37 13.96 23.63
C SER A 455 3.22 13.56 24.56
N GLN A 456 2.62 12.38 24.37
CA GLN A 456 1.70 11.77 25.35
C GLN A 456 2.44 11.10 26.54
N GLY A 457 3.78 11.20 26.56
CA GLY A 457 4.63 10.61 27.59
C GLY A 457 4.76 9.09 27.47
N GLN A 458 4.90 8.55 26.26
CA GLN A 458 5.39 7.18 26.07
C GLN A 458 6.92 7.18 25.98
N THR A 459 7.59 6.17 26.57
CA THR A 459 8.99 5.89 26.21
C THR A 459 8.97 5.09 24.90
N VAL A 460 9.11 5.78 23.77
CA VAL A 460 8.99 5.18 22.42
C VAL A 460 10.34 4.66 21.92
N PHE A 461 10.32 3.41 21.47
CA PHE A 461 11.40 2.75 20.75
C PHE A 461 10.93 2.27 19.37
N VAL A 462 11.79 2.36 18.35
CA VAL A 462 11.49 1.91 16.97
C VAL A 462 12.59 0.98 16.47
N ILE A 463 12.20 -0.11 15.80
CA ILE A 463 13.09 -0.94 14.99
C ILE A 463 13.25 -0.29 13.61
N ALA A 464 14.42 0.29 13.33
CA ALA A 464 14.79 0.74 11.99
C ALA A 464 15.54 -0.40 11.26
N TRP A 465 14.81 -1.16 10.45
CA TRP A 465 15.36 -2.28 9.68
C TRP A 465 16.47 -1.83 8.70
N VAL A 466 17.46 -2.69 8.48
CA VAL A 466 18.44 -2.56 7.40
C VAL A 466 17.76 -2.70 6.04
N ASN A 467 18.28 -2.04 5.01
CA ASN A 467 17.93 -2.33 3.61
C ASN A 467 18.83 -3.49 3.13
N PRO A 468 18.30 -4.73 2.98
CA PRO A 468 19.13 -5.93 2.88
C PRO A 468 19.92 -6.02 1.58
N ASP A 469 21.04 -6.73 1.64
CA ASP A 469 21.90 -7.09 0.50
C ASP A 469 22.23 -8.60 0.54
N GLU A 470 23.13 -9.07 -0.34
CA GLU A 470 23.59 -10.46 -0.44
C GLU A 470 23.94 -11.12 0.91
N ARG A 471 24.51 -10.38 1.85
CA ARG A 471 24.91 -10.87 3.19
C ARG A 471 23.71 -11.28 4.03
N HIS A 472 22.53 -10.75 3.71
CA HIS A 472 21.28 -10.91 4.44
C HIS A 472 20.40 -12.03 3.85
N ARG A 473 20.78 -12.58 2.68
CA ARG A 473 20.07 -13.61 1.91
C ARG A 473 19.44 -14.74 2.73
N LYS A 474 20.15 -15.21 3.77
CA LYS A 474 19.76 -16.35 4.63
C LYS A 474 19.02 -15.94 5.92
N TYR A 475 18.70 -14.66 6.11
CA TYR A 475 17.86 -14.24 7.23
C TYR A 475 16.39 -14.44 6.87
N ASP A 476 15.75 -15.38 7.56
CA ASP A 476 14.35 -15.78 7.43
C ASP A 476 13.46 -15.10 8.49
N PHE A 477 12.16 -15.45 8.53
CA PHE A 477 11.24 -15.02 9.59
C PHE A 477 11.76 -15.35 11.00
N ALA A 478 12.42 -16.50 11.19
CA ALA A 478 12.98 -16.85 12.50
C ALA A 478 14.17 -15.93 12.87
N ALA A 479 15.00 -15.52 11.91
CA ALA A 479 16.04 -14.52 12.12
C ALA A 479 15.46 -13.14 12.44
N TYR A 480 14.51 -12.63 11.64
CA TYR A 480 13.86 -11.33 11.89
C TYR A 480 13.13 -11.30 13.26
N MET A 481 12.52 -12.41 13.69
CA MET A 481 11.98 -12.55 15.06
C MET A 481 13.09 -12.52 16.13
N LYS A 482 14.12 -13.37 16.00
CA LYS A 482 15.12 -13.59 17.05
C LYS A 482 16.14 -12.44 17.17
N LYS A 483 16.76 -12.06 16.04
CA LYS A 483 17.75 -10.98 15.94
C LYS A 483 17.11 -9.58 15.87
N GLY A 484 15.82 -9.48 15.52
CA GLY A 484 15.04 -8.25 15.55
C GLY A 484 14.22 -8.11 16.85
N ILE A 485 12.95 -8.52 16.83
CA ILE A 485 11.98 -8.20 17.90
C ILE A 485 12.41 -8.69 19.29
N LEU A 486 12.84 -9.96 19.43
CA LEU A 486 13.19 -10.52 20.74
C LEU A 486 14.44 -9.88 21.36
N GLU A 487 15.39 -9.50 20.51
CA GLU A 487 16.61 -8.77 20.84
C GLU A 487 16.30 -7.29 21.18
N ALA A 488 15.44 -6.62 20.41
CA ALA A 488 14.96 -5.27 20.72
C ALA A 488 14.35 -5.20 22.12
N ILE A 489 13.50 -6.16 22.50
CA ILE A 489 12.92 -6.23 23.85
C ILE A 489 14.00 -6.48 24.91
N ALA A 490 15.06 -7.25 24.61
CA ALA A 490 16.20 -7.43 25.54
C ALA A 490 17.01 -6.16 25.74
N ARG A 491 17.23 -5.38 24.68
CA ARG A 491 17.92 -4.09 24.74
C ARG A 491 17.06 -3.01 25.41
N ILE A 492 15.73 -3.05 25.31
CA ILE A 492 14.82 -2.19 26.08
C ILE A 492 14.81 -2.58 27.57
N GLU A 493 14.78 -3.87 27.89
CA GLU A 493 14.88 -4.38 29.27
C GLU A 493 16.21 -3.95 29.93
N GLU A 494 17.29 -3.87 29.15
CA GLU A 494 18.59 -3.35 29.57
C GLU A 494 18.68 -1.82 29.67
N ALA A 495 18.05 -1.08 28.76
CA ALA A 495 18.04 0.38 28.75
C ALA A 495 17.12 0.98 29.84
N THR A 496 16.01 0.31 30.16
CA THR A 496 14.93 0.84 31.01
C THR A 496 14.74 0.12 32.35
N GLY A 497 15.26 -1.10 32.49
CA GLY A 497 14.98 -1.99 33.62
C GLY A 497 13.61 -2.70 33.57
N GLU A 498 12.75 -2.37 32.60
CA GLU A 498 11.40 -2.92 32.51
C GLU A 498 11.37 -4.29 31.82
N LYS A 499 10.76 -5.28 32.48
CA LYS A 499 10.77 -6.68 32.03
C LYS A 499 9.77 -7.00 30.92
N SER A 500 9.00 -6.00 30.49
CA SER A 500 7.87 -6.09 29.56
C SER A 500 7.68 -4.77 28.80
N VAL A 501 7.27 -4.85 27.53
CA VAL A 501 6.89 -3.69 26.70
C VAL A 501 5.43 -3.79 26.25
N ASN A 502 4.82 -2.67 25.86
CA ASN A 502 3.69 -2.67 24.93
C ASN A 502 4.27 -2.67 23.51
N ALA A 503 3.68 -3.38 22.55
CA ALA A 503 4.24 -3.53 21.21
C ALA A 503 3.25 -3.11 20.11
N ILE A 504 3.64 -2.18 19.23
CA ILE A 504 2.97 -1.92 17.95
C ILE A 504 3.65 -2.78 16.88
N GLY A 505 2.85 -3.37 15.98
CA GLY A 505 3.29 -3.89 14.70
C GLY A 505 2.46 -3.31 13.56
N TYR A 506 3.09 -2.93 12.45
CA TYR A 506 2.43 -2.33 11.28
C TYR A 506 2.66 -3.19 10.03
N CYS A 507 1.59 -3.50 9.29
CA CYS A 507 1.61 -4.30 8.07
C CYS A 507 2.38 -5.63 8.30
N VAL A 508 3.38 -5.96 7.47
CA VAL A 508 4.17 -7.20 7.64
C VAL A 508 4.99 -7.23 8.96
N GLY A 509 5.35 -6.07 9.51
CA GLY A 509 5.94 -5.97 10.86
C GLY A 509 4.97 -6.42 11.94
N GLY A 510 3.66 -6.21 11.73
CA GLY A 510 2.59 -6.78 12.54
C GLY A 510 2.45 -8.29 12.38
N THR A 511 2.55 -8.83 11.15
CA THR A 511 2.52 -10.29 10.93
C THR A 511 3.69 -10.97 11.66
N LEU A 512 4.89 -10.37 11.61
CA LEU A 512 6.05 -10.84 12.37
C LEU A 512 5.85 -10.69 13.90
N LEU A 513 5.20 -9.62 14.36
CA LEU A 513 4.85 -9.45 15.78
C LEU A 513 3.85 -10.53 16.26
N ALA A 514 2.83 -10.86 15.48
CA ALA A 514 1.87 -11.92 15.78
C ALA A 514 2.54 -13.31 15.84
N VAL A 515 3.42 -13.60 14.88
CA VAL A 515 4.33 -14.77 14.90
C VAL A 515 5.16 -14.80 16.19
N THR A 516 5.74 -13.66 16.57
CA THR A 516 6.58 -13.55 17.78
C THR A 516 5.77 -13.79 19.05
N LEU A 517 4.55 -13.25 19.12
CA LEU A 517 3.61 -13.45 20.23
C LEU A 517 3.24 -14.93 20.37
N ALA A 518 2.86 -15.60 19.28
CA ALA A 518 2.56 -17.03 19.28
C ALA A 518 3.77 -17.89 19.69
N TYR A 519 4.99 -17.48 19.34
CA TYR A 519 6.23 -18.16 19.72
C TYR A 519 6.57 -17.97 21.22
N ILE A 520 6.45 -16.75 21.77
CA ILE A 520 6.75 -16.48 23.20
C ILE A 520 5.66 -16.97 24.15
N ALA A 521 4.41 -17.11 23.68
CA ALA A 521 3.32 -17.75 24.42
C ALA A 521 3.65 -19.21 24.83
N GLN A 522 4.54 -19.87 24.08
CA GLN A 522 5.06 -21.21 24.36
C GLN A 522 6.45 -21.16 25.06
N GLY A 523 6.92 -19.97 25.44
CA GLY A 523 8.25 -19.72 26.00
C GLY A 523 8.27 -19.64 27.52
N LYS A 524 9.46 -19.56 28.11
CA LYS A 524 9.64 -19.40 29.57
C LYS A 524 9.29 -17.99 30.10
N ARG A 525 9.07 -17.02 29.22
CA ARG A 525 8.71 -15.62 29.56
C ARG A 525 7.66 -15.08 28.56
N PRO A 526 6.39 -15.54 28.61
CA PRO A 526 5.36 -15.05 27.70
C PRO A 526 5.05 -13.56 27.91
N GLY A 527 4.99 -13.10 29.17
CA GLY A 527 4.74 -11.70 29.54
C GLY A 527 5.88 -10.71 29.26
N ARG A 528 6.73 -10.92 28.24
CA ARG A 528 7.67 -9.88 27.76
C ARG A 528 6.98 -8.82 26.89
N ILE A 529 5.78 -9.12 26.39
CA ILE A 529 4.87 -8.15 25.79
C ILE A 529 3.61 -8.12 26.68
N LYS A 530 3.20 -6.94 27.14
CA LYS A 530 2.07 -6.74 28.07
C LYS A 530 0.76 -6.57 27.29
N SER A 531 0.78 -5.77 26.23
CA SER A 531 -0.29 -5.65 25.25
C SER A 531 0.29 -5.47 23.84
N ALA A 532 -0.50 -5.79 22.82
CA ALA A 532 -0.11 -5.63 21.43
C ALA A 532 -1.08 -4.73 20.66
N THR A 533 -0.55 -3.95 19.73
CA THR A 533 -1.31 -3.13 18.80
C THR A 533 -0.91 -3.51 17.39
N PHE A 534 -1.89 -3.68 16.52
CA PHE A 534 -1.71 -4.00 15.11
C PHE A 534 -2.29 -2.87 14.26
N PHE A 535 -1.48 -2.31 13.36
CA PHE A 535 -1.94 -1.39 12.33
C PHE A 535 -2.00 -2.14 11.01
N THR A 536 -3.18 -2.19 10.39
CA THR A 536 -3.48 -2.77 9.06
C THR A 536 -2.70 -4.05 8.78
N THR A 537 -2.80 -4.98 9.72
CA THR A 537 -1.98 -6.20 9.80
C THR A 537 -2.81 -7.43 9.48
N GLN A 538 -2.30 -8.26 8.57
CA GLN A 538 -2.89 -9.57 8.29
C GLN A 538 -2.21 -10.67 9.11
N VAL A 539 -3.02 -11.47 9.79
CA VAL A 539 -2.63 -12.76 10.40
C VAL A 539 -3.44 -13.93 9.83
N ASP A 540 -4.58 -13.62 9.21
CA ASP A 540 -5.28 -14.44 8.23
C ASP A 540 -5.22 -13.75 6.87
N PHE A 541 -4.91 -14.52 5.83
CA PHE A 541 -4.71 -14.05 4.46
C PHE A 541 -5.82 -14.54 3.50
N THR A 542 -6.92 -15.09 4.01
CA THR A 542 -8.04 -15.62 3.20
C THR A 542 -8.69 -14.52 2.34
N TYR A 543 -8.66 -13.27 2.82
CA TYR A 543 -9.19 -12.10 2.12
C TYR A 543 -8.09 -11.05 1.85
N ALA A 544 -6.87 -11.48 1.52
CA ALA A 544 -5.69 -10.62 1.31
C ALA A 544 -5.68 -9.77 0.01
N GLY A 545 -6.86 -9.38 -0.47
CA GLY A 545 -7.03 -8.40 -1.56
C GLY A 545 -6.57 -8.89 -2.94
N GLU A 546 -6.29 -7.94 -3.83
CA GLU A 546 -5.84 -8.23 -5.20
C GLU A 546 -4.46 -8.89 -5.28
N LEU A 547 -3.66 -8.84 -4.20
CA LEU A 547 -2.40 -9.57 -4.12
C LEU A 547 -2.59 -11.09 -4.32
N LEU A 548 -3.77 -11.64 -4.00
CA LEU A 548 -4.14 -13.04 -4.29
C LEU A 548 -4.36 -13.36 -5.79
N ALA A 549 -4.16 -12.40 -6.70
CA ALA A 549 -4.02 -12.65 -8.14
C ALA A 549 -2.56 -12.92 -8.59
N PHE A 550 -1.60 -12.73 -7.67
CA PHE A 550 -0.17 -12.90 -7.87
C PHE A 550 0.43 -14.03 -6.99
N VAL A 551 -0.40 -15.00 -6.59
CA VAL A 551 -0.08 -16.00 -5.57
C VAL A 551 -0.46 -17.40 -6.08
N ASP A 552 0.36 -17.90 -7.00
CA ASP A 552 0.40 -19.31 -7.38
C ASP A 552 1.85 -19.86 -7.31
N GLU A 553 2.00 -21.18 -7.37
CA GLU A 553 3.32 -21.86 -7.30
C GLU A 553 4.25 -21.54 -8.49
N GLU A 554 3.70 -21.07 -9.62
CA GLU A 554 4.47 -20.74 -10.82
C GLU A 554 5.06 -19.33 -10.69
N GLN A 555 4.24 -18.36 -10.28
CA GLN A 555 4.65 -16.99 -9.99
C GLN A 555 5.57 -16.89 -8.78
N ILE A 556 5.28 -17.59 -7.68
CA ILE A 556 6.16 -17.60 -6.49
C ILE A 556 7.52 -18.21 -6.85
N ARG A 557 7.56 -19.29 -7.64
CA ARG A 557 8.82 -19.87 -8.12
C ARG A 557 9.61 -18.88 -9.00
N SER A 558 8.96 -18.16 -9.91
CA SER A 558 9.63 -17.11 -10.73
C SER A 558 10.23 -15.98 -9.88
N VAL A 559 9.53 -15.56 -8.82
CA VAL A 559 10.05 -14.60 -7.83
C VAL A 559 11.24 -15.21 -7.04
N GLU A 560 11.16 -16.47 -6.64
CA GLU A 560 12.25 -17.19 -5.97
C GLU A 560 13.49 -17.37 -6.86
N GLU A 561 13.33 -17.72 -8.14
CA GLU A 561 14.39 -17.80 -9.14
C GLU A 561 15.05 -16.43 -9.40
N THR A 562 14.25 -15.35 -9.39
CA THR A 562 14.75 -13.97 -9.46
C THR A 562 15.58 -13.61 -8.22
N MET A 563 15.05 -13.88 -7.02
CA MET A 563 15.78 -13.64 -5.76
C MET A 563 17.05 -14.49 -5.67
N ALA A 564 17.05 -15.71 -6.20
CA ALA A 564 18.17 -16.63 -6.10
C ALA A 564 19.45 -16.13 -6.79
N LYS A 565 19.32 -15.20 -7.75
CA LYS A 565 20.45 -14.55 -8.44
C LYS A 565 21.15 -13.52 -7.54
N TYR A 566 20.39 -12.67 -6.86
CA TYR A 566 20.93 -11.54 -6.07
C TYR A 566 20.97 -11.80 -4.55
N GLY A 567 20.29 -12.84 -4.06
CA GLY A 567 20.04 -13.07 -2.63
C GLY A 567 18.91 -12.23 -2.03
N TYR A 568 18.25 -11.40 -2.82
CA TYR A 568 17.16 -10.51 -2.42
C TYR A 568 16.27 -10.17 -3.61
N LEU A 569 15.04 -9.70 -3.36
CA LEU A 569 14.21 -9.04 -4.38
C LEU A 569 14.57 -7.55 -4.45
N PRO A 570 14.90 -6.98 -5.63
CA PRO A 570 15.10 -5.55 -5.79
C PRO A 570 13.83 -4.74 -5.52
N GLY A 571 13.94 -3.61 -4.80
CA GLY A 571 12.78 -2.81 -4.37
C GLY A 571 11.93 -2.26 -5.52
N GLU A 572 12.55 -2.01 -6.68
CA GLU A 572 11.89 -1.56 -7.92
C GLU A 572 10.74 -2.50 -8.34
N LYS A 573 10.88 -3.83 -8.14
CA LYS A 573 9.85 -4.81 -8.52
C LYS A 573 8.64 -4.81 -7.58
N MET A 574 8.82 -4.45 -6.31
CA MET A 574 7.70 -4.24 -5.38
C MET A 574 6.93 -2.95 -5.68
N ALA A 575 7.63 -1.86 -6.04
CA ALA A 575 6.98 -0.62 -6.44
C ALA A 575 6.08 -0.81 -7.68
N GLY A 576 6.53 -1.60 -8.66
CA GLY A 576 5.71 -2.03 -9.80
C GLY A 576 4.45 -2.79 -9.36
N ALA A 577 4.61 -3.83 -8.52
CA ALA A 577 3.48 -4.62 -8.02
C ALA A 577 2.43 -3.77 -7.28
N PHE A 578 2.84 -2.84 -6.40
CA PHE A 578 1.90 -1.95 -5.70
C PHE A 578 1.19 -0.96 -6.63
N ASN A 579 1.89 -0.40 -7.63
CA ASN A 579 1.27 0.51 -8.60
C ASN A 579 0.16 -0.18 -9.42
N MET A 580 0.33 -1.47 -9.74
CA MET A 580 -0.70 -2.25 -10.45
C MET A 580 -1.96 -2.53 -9.61
N LEU A 581 -1.96 -2.34 -8.29
CA LEU A 581 -3.18 -2.50 -7.47
C LEU A 581 -4.17 -1.33 -7.62
N ARG A 582 -3.73 -0.18 -8.14
CA ARG A 582 -4.60 0.98 -8.47
C ARG A 582 -4.09 1.70 -9.72
N PRO A 583 -4.18 1.08 -10.92
CA PRO A 583 -3.55 1.60 -12.13
C PRO A 583 -4.09 2.97 -12.54
N ASN A 584 -5.38 3.24 -12.33
CA ASN A 584 -6.01 4.52 -12.67
C ASN A 584 -5.39 5.69 -11.87
N ASP A 585 -5.12 5.48 -10.58
CA ASP A 585 -4.59 6.52 -9.69
C ASP A 585 -3.06 6.59 -9.72
N LEU A 586 -2.38 5.44 -9.72
CA LEU A 586 -0.92 5.32 -9.48
C LEU A 586 -0.09 5.26 -10.77
N ILE A 587 -0.72 4.91 -11.90
CA ILE A 587 -0.08 4.84 -13.23
C ILE A 587 -0.68 5.92 -14.15
N TRP A 588 -1.95 5.78 -14.54
CA TRP A 588 -2.55 6.60 -15.60
C TRP A 588 -2.77 8.06 -15.19
N GLY A 589 -3.24 8.32 -13.97
CA GLY A 589 -3.35 9.68 -13.43
C GLY A 589 -2.02 10.44 -13.44
N TYR A 590 -0.90 9.76 -13.15
CA TYR A 590 0.43 10.37 -13.23
C TYR A 590 0.96 10.44 -14.67
N ALA A 591 0.76 9.41 -15.50
CA ALA A 591 1.18 9.43 -16.90
C ALA A 591 0.52 10.59 -17.67
N VAL A 592 -0.78 10.82 -17.45
CA VAL A 592 -1.54 11.93 -18.04
C VAL A 592 -1.03 13.29 -17.55
N ASN A 593 -0.94 13.50 -16.23
CA ASN A 593 -0.54 14.82 -15.70
C ASN A 593 0.95 15.14 -15.96
N ASN A 594 1.84 14.15 -15.83
CA ASN A 594 3.27 14.31 -16.08
C ASN A 594 3.54 14.42 -17.60
N TYR A 595 3.23 13.37 -18.37
CA TYR A 595 3.77 13.19 -19.72
C TYR A 595 2.90 13.78 -20.83
N LEU A 596 1.60 14.03 -20.57
CA LEU A 596 0.70 14.67 -21.54
C LEU A 596 0.38 16.13 -21.21
N LYS A 597 0.22 16.50 -19.92
CA LYS A 597 0.05 17.91 -19.52
C LYS A 597 1.38 18.63 -19.24
N GLY A 598 2.51 17.91 -19.18
CA GLY A 598 3.81 18.51 -18.89
C GLY A 598 3.89 19.15 -17.49
N LYS A 599 3.06 18.70 -16.54
CA LYS A 599 2.95 19.25 -15.18
C LYS A 599 3.77 18.39 -14.21
N LYS A 600 4.73 18.99 -13.51
CA LYS A 600 5.50 18.29 -12.46
C LYS A 600 4.57 17.92 -11.29
N PRO A 601 4.69 16.71 -10.70
CA PRO A 601 3.90 16.33 -9.54
C PRO A 601 4.31 17.15 -8.31
N ALA A 602 3.34 17.51 -7.46
CA ALA A 602 3.59 18.29 -6.25
C ALA A 602 4.48 17.53 -5.23
N PRO A 603 5.25 18.24 -4.38
CA PRO A 603 5.98 17.62 -3.27
C PRO A 603 5.01 17.06 -2.22
N PHE A 604 5.03 15.74 -2.02
CA PHE A 604 4.13 15.02 -1.13
C PHE A 604 4.84 13.88 -0.39
N ASP A 605 5.10 14.09 0.90
CA ASP A 605 5.90 13.24 1.78
C ASP A 605 5.53 11.75 1.79
N LEU A 606 4.24 11.41 1.73
CA LEU A 606 3.76 10.02 1.66
C LEU A 606 4.20 9.32 0.37
N LEU A 607 4.21 10.01 -0.77
CA LEU A 607 4.65 9.45 -2.06
C LEU A 607 6.17 9.45 -2.17
N PHE A 608 6.86 10.37 -1.51
CA PHE A 608 8.32 10.31 -1.36
C PHE A 608 8.71 9.02 -0.61
N TRP A 609 8.07 8.76 0.53
CA TRP A 609 8.22 7.50 1.27
C TRP A 609 7.90 6.27 0.40
N ASN A 610 6.81 6.31 -0.39
CA ASN A 610 6.43 5.20 -1.26
C ASN A 610 7.53 4.86 -2.29
N SER A 611 8.21 5.90 -2.79
CA SER A 611 9.30 5.79 -3.77
C SER A 611 10.67 5.40 -3.18
N ASP A 612 10.84 5.52 -1.86
CA ASP A 612 12.07 5.19 -1.11
C ASP A 612 12.06 3.71 -0.67
N SER A 613 11.85 2.84 -1.66
CA SER A 613 11.59 1.41 -1.47
C SER A 613 12.80 0.65 -0.93
N THR A 614 12.53 -0.51 -0.34
CA THR A 614 13.52 -1.42 0.24
C THR A 614 13.62 -2.73 -0.54
N ARG A 615 14.79 -3.38 -0.47
CA ARG A 615 14.98 -4.76 -0.92
C ARG A 615 14.40 -5.72 0.12
N MET A 616 14.23 -6.99 -0.24
CA MET A 616 13.80 -8.03 0.69
C MET A 616 14.69 -9.28 0.57
N ALA A 617 15.25 -9.76 1.69
CA ALA A 617 16.08 -10.97 1.70
C ALA A 617 15.28 -12.20 1.22
N GLU A 618 15.91 -13.03 0.39
CA GLU A 618 15.32 -14.23 -0.25
C GLU A 618 14.59 -15.14 0.74
N ALA A 619 15.29 -15.58 1.80
CA ALA A 619 14.71 -16.49 2.80
C ALA A 619 13.54 -15.87 3.60
N ASN A 620 13.53 -14.54 3.77
CA ASN A 620 12.44 -13.83 4.44
C ASN A 620 11.20 -13.72 3.55
N HIS A 621 11.40 -13.38 2.27
CA HIS A 621 10.30 -13.12 1.34
C HIS A 621 9.67 -14.41 0.79
N SER A 622 10.47 -15.42 0.44
CA SER A 622 9.99 -16.78 0.11
C SER A 622 9.13 -17.34 1.24
N PHE A 623 9.62 -17.26 2.49
CA PHE A 623 8.84 -17.69 3.66
C PHE A 623 7.52 -16.94 3.78
N TYR A 624 7.51 -15.61 3.57
CA TYR A 624 6.31 -14.79 3.66
C TYR A 624 5.26 -15.19 2.61
N LEU A 625 5.65 -15.25 1.33
CA LEU A 625 4.74 -15.62 0.23
C LEU A 625 4.16 -17.02 0.44
N ARG A 626 5.00 -18.01 0.73
CA ARG A 626 4.56 -19.41 0.88
C ARG A 626 3.73 -19.63 2.15
N ASN A 627 4.17 -19.13 3.31
CA ASN A 627 3.50 -19.45 4.58
C ASN A 627 2.31 -18.53 4.90
N CYS A 628 2.29 -17.30 4.40
CA CYS A 628 1.17 -16.38 4.63
C CYS A 628 0.18 -16.38 3.45
N TYR A 629 0.58 -15.93 2.26
CA TYR A 629 -0.34 -15.79 1.13
C TYR A 629 -0.79 -17.13 0.54
N LEU A 630 0.16 -17.99 0.13
CA LEU A 630 -0.17 -19.22 -0.61
C LEU A 630 -0.86 -20.29 0.25
N HIS A 631 -0.37 -20.50 1.47
CA HIS A 631 -0.86 -21.58 2.33
C HIS A 631 -1.65 -21.13 3.57
N ASN A 632 -1.60 -19.83 3.94
CA ASN A 632 -2.23 -19.26 5.15
C ASN A 632 -1.98 -20.08 6.44
N ARG A 633 -0.73 -20.54 6.63
CA ARG A 633 -0.32 -21.47 7.71
C ARG A 633 -0.40 -20.86 9.10
N LEU A 634 -0.29 -19.53 9.24
CA LEU A 634 -0.41 -18.87 10.53
C LEU A 634 -1.84 -18.99 11.08
N ALA A 635 -2.84 -18.71 10.25
CA ALA A 635 -4.24 -18.79 10.64
C ALA A 635 -4.71 -20.23 10.92
N LYS A 636 -4.21 -21.19 10.13
CA LYS A 636 -4.51 -22.63 10.28
C LYS A 636 -3.84 -23.29 11.50
N GLY A 637 -2.89 -22.60 12.16
CA GLY A 637 -2.09 -23.20 13.23
C GLY A 637 -1.06 -24.23 12.72
N GLU A 638 -0.60 -24.07 11.48
CA GLU A 638 0.35 -24.96 10.80
C GLU A 638 1.77 -24.36 10.68
N MET A 639 1.94 -23.06 10.91
CA MET A 639 3.23 -22.40 10.73
C MET A 639 4.25 -22.89 11.77
N VAL A 640 5.40 -23.40 11.31
CA VAL A 640 6.47 -23.88 12.19
C VAL A 640 7.66 -22.91 12.17
N ILE A 641 8.01 -22.35 13.34
CA ILE A 641 9.19 -21.49 13.50
C ILE A 641 10.01 -21.95 14.71
N GLY A 642 11.30 -22.23 14.50
CA GLY A 642 12.20 -22.66 15.56
C GLY A 642 11.77 -23.95 16.25
N ASN A 643 11.32 -24.94 15.46
CA ASN A 643 10.78 -26.24 15.91
C ASN A 643 9.54 -26.12 16.82
N ARG A 644 8.72 -25.08 16.61
CA ARG A 644 7.44 -24.87 17.28
C ARG A 644 6.36 -24.57 16.26
N THR A 645 5.30 -25.37 16.25
CA THR A 645 4.05 -25.03 15.57
C THR A 645 3.37 -23.89 16.31
N LEU A 646 3.05 -22.81 15.61
CA LEU A 646 2.49 -21.59 16.18
C LEU A 646 0.96 -21.68 16.24
N ASP A 647 0.39 -21.13 17.31
CA ASP A 647 -1.06 -21.06 17.54
C ASP A 647 -1.39 -19.70 18.16
N LEU A 648 -2.23 -18.93 17.47
CA LEU A 648 -2.66 -17.59 17.88
C LEU A 648 -3.58 -17.64 19.12
N LYS A 649 -4.27 -18.75 19.38
CA LYS A 649 -5.14 -18.94 20.56
C LYS A 649 -4.36 -18.95 21.86
N ARG A 650 -3.03 -19.14 21.81
CA ARG A 650 -2.14 -19.05 22.98
C ARG A 650 -1.73 -17.61 23.30
N VAL A 651 -2.02 -16.65 22.43
CA VAL A 651 -1.79 -15.22 22.66
C VAL A 651 -2.97 -14.65 23.43
N THR A 652 -2.86 -14.65 24.77
CA THR A 652 -3.94 -14.25 25.70
C THR A 652 -3.84 -12.80 26.21
N ILE A 653 -2.85 -12.04 25.74
CA ILE A 653 -2.69 -10.62 26.10
C ILE A 653 -3.77 -9.74 25.43
N PRO A 654 -4.05 -8.52 25.95
CA PRO A 654 -4.91 -7.55 25.27
C PRO A 654 -4.34 -7.13 23.92
N ILE A 655 -5.21 -7.06 22.91
CA ILE A 655 -4.87 -6.67 21.54
C ILE A 655 -5.76 -5.51 21.09
N TYR A 656 -5.16 -4.50 20.47
CA TYR A 656 -5.85 -3.45 19.71
C TYR A 656 -5.55 -3.65 18.22
N ASN A 657 -6.54 -4.00 17.41
CA ASN A 657 -6.35 -4.23 15.97
C ASN A 657 -7.07 -3.15 15.15
N LEU A 658 -6.28 -2.35 14.44
CA LEU A 658 -6.74 -1.25 13.61
C LEU A 658 -6.74 -1.68 12.14
N ALA A 659 -7.93 -1.75 11.55
CA ALA A 659 -8.11 -1.82 10.10
C ALA A 659 -8.37 -0.42 9.51
N ALA A 660 -8.28 -0.28 8.18
CA ALA A 660 -8.73 0.90 7.46
C ALA A 660 -9.81 0.48 6.43
N ARG A 661 -10.88 1.29 6.30
CA ARG A 661 -12.12 0.93 5.58
C ARG A 661 -11.93 0.78 4.07
N GLU A 662 -11.00 1.51 3.49
CA GLU A 662 -10.65 1.48 2.06
C GLU A 662 -9.25 0.84 1.85
N ASP A 663 -8.87 -0.11 2.70
CA ASP A 663 -7.60 -0.82 2.59
C ASP A 663 -7.69 -1.95 1.55
N HIS A 664 -6.86 -1.86 0.50
CA HIS A 664 -6.73 -2.89 -0.53
C HIS A 664 -5.47 -3.77 -0.35
N ILE A 665 -4.57 -3.41 0.57
CA ILE A 665 -3.30 -4.11 0.87
C ILE A 665 -3.47 -5.05 2.06
N ALA A 666 -4.22 -4.62 3.08
CA ALA A 666 -4.63 -5.42 4.23
C ALA A 666 -6.13 -5.24 4.48
N PRO A 667 -7.01 -5.83 3.64
CA PRO A 667 -8.44 -5.52 3.67
C PRO A 667 -9.08 -5.77 5.03
N ALA A 668 -9.94 -4.84 5.45
CA ALA A 668 -10.54 -4.81 6.78
C ALA A 668 -11.20 -6.14 7.18
N LYS A 669 -11.82 -6.86 6.22
CA LYS A 669 -12.39 -8.19 6.43
C LYS A 669 -11.34 -9.25 6.80
N SER A 670 -10.17 -9.27 6.16
CA SER A 670 -9.07 -10.20 6.53
C SER A 670 -8.49 -9.86 7.91
N VAL A 671 -8.36 -8.56 8.23
CA VAL A 671 -7.94 -8.10 9.57
C VAL A 671 -8.97 -8.50 10.64
N PHE A 672 -10.28 -8.43 10.33
CA PHE A 672 -11.37 -8.84 11.23
C PHE A 672 -11.42 -10.36 11.42
N VAL A 673 -11.32 -11.14 10.34
CA VAL A 673 -11.26 -12.62 10.41
C VAL A 673 -10.03 -13.07 11.20
N GLY A 674 -8.84 -12.53 10.90
CA GLY A 674 -7.62 -12.81 11.67
C GLY A 674 -7.70 -12.41 13.15
N SER A 675 -8.48 -11.38 13.48
CA SER A 675 -8.72 -10.97 14.87
C SER A 675 -9.46 -12.04 15.69
N LYS A 676 -10.30 -12.88 15.06
CA LYS A 676 -11.01 -14.00 15.72
C LYS A 676 -10.09 -15.14 16.18
N LEU A 677 -8.80 -15.12 15.79
CA LEU A 677 -7.86 -16.23 16.02
C LEU A 677 -7.03 -16.08 17.30
N PHE A 678 -6.99 -14.88 17.90
CA PHE A 678 -6.29 -14.65 19.16
C PHE A 678 -7.10 -15.16 20.36
N GLY A 679 -6.41 -15.62 21.41
CA GLY A 679 -7.06 -16.11 22.64
C GLY A 679 -7.32 -15.03 23.70
N GLY A 680 -6.79 -13.83 23.52
CA GLY A 680 -6.96 -12.68 24.40
C GLY A 680 -8.11 -11.75 23.96
N PRO A 681 -8.46 -10.75 24.78
CA PRO A 681 -9.45 -9.75 24.40
C PRO A 681 -8.93 -8.86 23.27
N VAL A 682 -9.68 -8.80 22.17
CA VAL A 682 -9.35 -7.99 20.99
C VAL A 682 -10.32 -6.80 20.86
N THR A 683 -9.77 -5.59 20.96
CA THR A 683 -10.44 -4.35 20.58
C THR A 683 -10.20 -4.12 19.08
N TYR A 684 -11.22 -4.30 18.24
CA TYR A 684 -11.14 -4.01 16.81
C TYR A 684 -11.65 -2.59 16.52
N VAL A 685 -10.89 -1.84 15.72
CA VAL A 685 -11.20 -0.46 15.34
C VAL A 685 -11.02 -0.29 13.84
N LEU A 686 -11.94 0.40 13.20
CA LEU A 686 -11.93 0.64 11.75
C LEU A 686 -11.70 2.13 11.49
N ALA A 687 -10.55 2.53 10.95
CA ALA A 687 -10.32 3.90 10.49
C ALA A 687 -11.01 4.16 9.14
N GLY A 688 -11.40 5.41 8.87
CA GLY A 688 -11.74 5.87 7.52
C GLY A 688 -10.52 5.91 6.59
N SER A 689 -10.78 5.99 5.28
CA SER A 689 -9.77 5.91 4.22
C SER A 689 -8.97 4.60 4.18
N GLY A 690 -7.89 4.56 3.39
CA GLY A 690 -7.11 3.36 3.07
C GLY A 690 -5.82 3.18 3.88
N HIS A 691 -5.05 2.13 3.55
CA HIS A 691 -3.92 1.56 4.32
C HIS A 691 -3.08 2.55 5.13
N ILE A 692 -2.58 3.60 4.47
CA ILE A 692 -1.72 4.62 5.09
C ILE A 692 -2.55 5.76 5.69
N ALA A 693 -3.56 6.25 4.97
CA ALA A 693 -4.30 7.46 5.33
C ALA A 693 -5.20 7.27 6.57
N GLY A 694 -5.71 6.06 6.80
CA GLY A 694 -6.43 5.70 8.03
C GLY A 694 -5.51 5.61 9.25
N VAL A 695 -4.28 5.11 9.09
CA VAL A 695 -3.29 5.01 10.16
C VAL A 695 -2.70 6.39 10.47
N ILE A 696 -2.28 7.13 9.45
CA ILE A 696 -1.66 8.47 9.55
C ILE A 696 -2.73 9.57 9.46
N ASN A 697 -3.59 9.65 10.49
CA ASN A 697 -4.64 10.65 10.66
C ASN A 697 -4.31 11.52 11.90
N PRO A 698 -3.56 12.64 11.78
CA PRO A 698 -3.00 13.34 12.94
C PRO A 698 -4.01 14.14 13.75
N VAL A 699 -3.84 14.18 15.07
CA VAL A 699 -4.72 14.89 16.03
C VAL A 699 -4.81 16.40 15.74
N SER A 700 -3.77 17.01 15.18
CA SER A 700 -3.72 18.43 14.82
C SER A 700 -4.60 18.82 13.62
N LYS A 701 -4.89 17.87 12.72
CA LYS A 701 -5.65 18.10 11.49
C LYS A 701 -6.34 16.80 11.02
N PRO A 702 -7.26 16.25 11.81
CA PRO A 702 -7.91 14.99 11.48
C PRO A 702 -8.77 15.17 10.22
N LYS A 703 -8.64 14.23 9.28
CA LYS A 703 -9.35 14.24 7.99
C LYS A 703 -10.49 13.23 7.91
N TYR A 704 -10.34 12.13 8.66
CA TYR A 704 -11.22 10.97 8.61
C TYR A 704 -11.74 10.66 10.02
N GLN A 705 -12.83 9.92 10.08
CA GLN A 705 -13.44 9.32 11.27
C GLN A 705 -12.82 7.95 11.60
N TYR A 706 -13.37 7.29 12.63
CA TYR A 706 -13.21 5.86 12.89
C TYR A 706 -14.49 5.26 13.47
N TRP A 707 -14.65 3.94 13.35
CA TRP A 707 -15.74 3.17 13.96
C TRP A 707 -15.20 2.24 15.04
N THR A 708 -15.92 2.14 16.15
CA THR A 708 -15.67 1.18 17.24
C THR A 708 -16.95 0.41 17.55
N GLY A 709 -16.85 -0.81 18.07
CA GLY A 709 -18.03 -1.67 18.26
C GLY A 709 -17.83 -2.73 19.31
N GLY A 710 -18.74 -3.71 19.33
CA GLY A 710 -18.68 -4.87 20.19
C GLY A 710 -17.51 -5.82 19.87
N PRO A 711 -17.41 -6.97 20.56
CA PRO A 711 -16.35 -7.95 20.33
C PRO A 711 -16.33 -8.46 18.89
N VAL A 712 -15.19 -9.01 18.47
CA VAL A 712 -14.97 -9.56 17.12
C VAL A 712 -15.75 -10.87 16.93
N GLN A 713 -17.04 -10.74 16.66
CA GLN A 713 -18.03 -11.82 16.54
C GLN A 713 -18.99 -11.52 15.39
N GLY A 714 -19.78 -12.51 14.95
CA GLY A 714 -20.66 -12.39 13.79
C GLY A 714 -19.88 -12.17 12.48
N GLU A 715 -20.57 -11.74 11.44
CA GLU A 715 -19.92 -11.38 10.18
C GLU A 715 -19.41 -9.94 10.14
N PHE A 716 -18.36 -9.69 9.36
CA PHE A 716 -17.71 -8.37 9.29
C PHE A 716 -18.70 -7.28 8.87
N GLU A 717 -19.54 -7.58 7.89
CA GLU A 717 -20.58 -6.70 7.35
C GLU A 717 -21.71 -6.42 8.36
N GLU A 718 -21.90 -7.26 9.37
CA GLU A 718 -22.82 -7.02 10.49
C GLU A 718 -22.16 -6.16 11.57
N TRP A 719 -20.90 -6.48 11.93
CA TRP A 719 -20.11 -5.67 12.86
C TRP A 719 -20.03 -4.21 12.38
N VAL A 720 -19.72 -3.98 11.09
CA VAL A 720 -19.65 -2.64 10.49
C VAL A 720 -20.99 -1.89 10.56
N LYS A 721 -22.14 -2.57 10.38
CA LYS A 721 -23.47 -1.96 10.54
C LYS A 721 -23.79 -1.59 11.99
N SER A 722 -23.22 -2.32 12.95
CA SER A 722 -23.43 -2.11 14.38
C SER A 722 -22.44 -1.13 15.05
N ALA A 723 -21.33 -0.81 14.36
CA ALA A 723 -20.23 -0.05 14.94
C ALA A 723 -20.54 1.46 15.01
N ALA A 724 -20.30 2.06 16.18
CA ALA A 724 -20.49 3.48 16.42
C ALA A 724 -19.40 4.31 15.73
N GLU A 725 -19.82 5.23 14.85
CA GLU A 725 -18.93 6.20 14.22
C GLU A 725 -18.51 7.27 15.24
N THR A 726 -17.22 7.60 15.25
CA THR A 726 -16.64 8.69 16.05
C THR A 726 -15.86 9.63 15.13
N PRO A 727 -16.19 10.93 15.07
CA PRO A 727 -15.48 11.88 14.22
C PRO A 727 -14.05 12.12 14.72
N GLY A 728 -13.15 12.41 13.78
CA GLY A 728 -11.75 12.65 14.06
C GLY A 728 -10.91 11.38 14.15
N THR A 729 -9.69 11.49 14.67
CA THR A 729 -8.72 10.38 14.66
C THR A 729 -8.89 9.40 15.81
N TRP A 730 -8.58 8.13 15.54
CA TRP A 730 -8.53 7.04 16.53
C TRP A 730 -7.33 7.13 17.49
N TRP A 731 -6.33 7.99 17.23
CA TRP A 731 -5.11 8.08 18.04
C TRP A 731 -5.40 8.23 19.56
N PRO A 732 -6.30 9.13 20.03
CA PRO A 732 -6.61 9.26 21.47
C PRO A 732 -7.37 8.07 22.06
N ASN A 733 -8.18 7.38 21.26
CA ASN A 733 -8.86 6.15 21.64
C ASN A 733 -7.85 5.03 21.92
N TRP A 734 -6.87 4.85 21.03
CA TRP A 734 -5.75 3.93 21.24
C TRP A 734 -4.91 4.30 22.48
N LEU A 735 -4.62 5.58 22.71
CA LEU A 735 -3.87 6.01 23.90
C LEU A 735 -4.62 5.69 25.20
N THR A 736 -5.93 5.93 25.23
CA THR A 736 -6.79 5.60 26.38
C THR A 736 -6.74 4.10 26.69
N TRP A 737 -6.84 3.27 25.65
CA TRP A 737 -6.69 1.81 25.75
C TRP A 737 -5.29 1.40 26.25
N LEU A 738 -4.22 1.96 25.67
CA LEU A 738 -2.83 1.63 25.98
C LEU A 738 -2.44 1.98 27.42
N THR A 739 -2.97 3.11 27.93
CA THR A 739 -2.56 3.69 29.22
C THR A 739 -3.48 3.30 30.38
N GLN A 740 -4.52 2.49 30.13
CA GLN A 740 -5.45 2.03 31.17
C GLN A 740 -4.70 1.26 32.28
N GLY A 741 -4.64 1.84 33.48
CA GLY A 741 -3.92 1.27 34.62
C GLY A 741 -2.39 1.34 34.54
N GLU A 742 -1.81 2.10 33.60
CA GLU A 742 -0.37 2.37 33.60
C GLU A 742 0.05 3.29 34.74
N LYS A 743 1.23 3.01 35.32
CA LYS A 743 1.86 3.91 36.30
C LYS A 743 2.75 4.92 35.56
N ARG A 744 2.88 6.14 36.10
CA ARG A 744 3.86 7.12 35.61
C ARG A 744 5.20 6.95 36.36
N VAL A 745 6.30 7.22 35.67
CA VAL A 745 7.68 7.22 36.17
C VAL A 745 8.42 8.44 35.59
N PRO A 746 9.57 8.87 36.15
CA PRO A 746 10.39 9.90 35.54
C PRO A 746 10.79 9.58 34.09
N ALA A 747 10.95 10.62 33.28
CA ALA A 747 11.37 10.51 31.88
C ALA A 747 12.70 9.77 31.69
N ARG A 748 12.78 9.00 30.60
CA ARG A 748 13.94 8.17 30.25
C ARG A 748 14.72 8.76 29.07
N THR A 749 15.76 9.52 29.35
CA THR A 749 16.64 10.11 28.31
C THR A 749 17.40 9.02 27.54
N PRO A 750 17.44 9.06 26.18
CA PRO A 750 18.27 8.15 25.39
C PRO A 750 19.73 8.19 25.82
N GLY A 751 20.30 7.02 26.16
CA GLY A 751 21.68 6.92 26.65
C GLY A 751 21.88 7.13 28.16
N GLY A 752 20.83 7.46 28.92
CA GLY A 752 20.91 7.58 30.39
C GLY A 752 20.92 6.24 31.15
N GLY A 753 20.78 5.12 30.43
CA GLY A 753 20.82 3.76 30.98
C GLY A 753 22.16 3.06 30.72
N LYS A 754 22.15 1.72 30.65
CA LYS A 754 23.36 0.91 30.39
C LYS A 754 23.86 1.00 28.95
N LEU A 755 22.95 1.22 27.98
CA LEU A 755 23.27 1.29 26.56
C LEU A 755 23.66 2.74 26.18
N LYS A 756 24.87 2.90 25.62
CA LYS A 756 25.38 4.19 25.15
C LYS A 756 24.78 4.53 23.77
N PRO A 757 24.50 5.81 23.47
CA PRO A 757 24.13 6.25 22.12
C PRO A 757 25.22 5.92 21.10
N ILE A 758 24.81 5.46 19.92
CA ILE A 758 25.68 5.17 18.76
C ILE A 758 25.71 6.37 17.82
N CYS A 759 24.53 6.91 17.48
CA CYS A 759 24.36 8.11 16.68
C CYS A 759 22.94 8.67 16.90
N ASP A 760 22.62 9.79 16.25
CA ASP A 760 21.32 10.44 16.36
C ASP A 760 20.24 9.73 15.52
N ALA A 761 18.98 9.89 15.93
CA ALA A 761 17.84 9.54 15.08
C ALA A 761 17.88 10.38 13.79
N PRO A 762 17.45 9.83 12.63
CA PRO A 762 16.76 8.54 12.45
C PRO A 762 17.71 7.35 12.18
N GLY A 763 19.00 7.45 12.53
CA GLY A 763 19.98 6.40 12.29
C GLY A 763 20.63 6.43 10.91
N THR A 764 21.35 5.36 10.57
CA THR A 764 22.07 5.21 9.29
C THR A 764 21.39 4.23 8.33
N TYR A 765 20.72 3.19 8.85
CA TYR A 765 20.10 2.14 8.02
C TYR A 765 18.92 2.68 7.20
N VAL A 766 18.14 3.62 7.77
CA VAL A 766 17.06 4.31 7.05
C VAL A 766 17.55 5.12 5.85
N LYS A 767 18.82 5.58 5.87
CA LYS A 767 19.42 6.38 4.80
C LYS A 767 20.01 5.53 3.66
N MET A 768 19.99 4.19 3.79
CA MET A 768 20.45 3.28 2.75
C MET A 768 19.45 3.22 1.58
N LYS A 769 19.91 3.46 0.36
CA LYS A 769 19.11 3.34 -0.88
C LYS A 769 19.02 1.88 -1.33
N SER A 770 17.93 1.52 -2.03
CA SER A 770 17.82 0.24 -2.75
C SER A 770 18.80 0.18 -3.92
#